data_AF-A0A8J2P5P0-F1
#
_entry.id   AF-A0A8J2P5P0-F1
#
_cell.length_a   1.000
_cell.length_b   1.000
_cell.length_c   1.000
_cell.angle_alpha   90.00
_cell.angle_beta   90.00
_cell.angle_gamma   90.00
#
_symmetry.space_group_name_H-M   'P 1'
#
loop_
_entity.id
_entity.type
_entity.pdbx_description
1 polymer ?
#
loop_
_entity_poly.entity_id
_entity_poly.type
_entity_poly.pdbx_seq_one_letter_code
_entity_poly.pdbx_strand_id
1 'polypeptide(L)'
;MQTGVVIFFLLTFLAFSLRSALALDVGKLTADVVRLIDEGNKNIIVSPRHKDIILVLGNTGAGKTTITKFIAEVNELEAYDAGDRYLVRDKQQKISVDSTMISKTIFPDLIIDKATNNAFYDLPGFGDTRNASVEIANAWFMKKVAGTAKRVKLLLVVNYESLLTGGTRTAFKTALEHVTELVKNPAKFKSSIGLVATKVESVRPPDTIINGIGIFLEAIKADLPKVFPDSSKRQAASLLVDALLSKDGAGKYNKISFFRQPEDEGPLVKIPEVMKQRPHIVNMIYRNVGYTSISSEDFGFSLSPAGKLITLKVAEKFNQNFRETFGKMAEEMRKHFTSKVGRTTPENIGDLLFEQEKMTELVSKLPASKTRKEFLENFKVLQTYMAKQLTFQGVDVIQNRAEHLNFFEQISNQVFPTPIKDWAHPFTNFANSLKNLVNSKLTVLNNQIQNNCNKMAPQVTTHFRTLVQKTEVKIPKMEATLRALTHANQKLLEMLRSLENSKFIKEFIRNFQPKLRAVAPIPVSNDWPRLNQDIKLSPDKSAPSIFSVVAWLRPLNSVSQFLIAEQSNVKNKIQTEKNRLDRLEGERKAKIERERQQRLEKERQAREKKLREERERRERLERERLKKLAEQQRQEKERKQKQLEEAKRRENEKKKRGGGGWGSFSFSLNIGK
;
A
#
# COMPACT_ATOMS: atom_id res chain seq x y z
N MET A 1 -44.47 48.00 -32.44
CA MET A 1 -43.91 46.64 -32.27
C MET A 1 -42.42 46.56 -32.64
N GLN A 2 -41.97 47.18 -33.75
CA GLN A 2 -40.56 47.15 -34.19
C GLN A 2 -39.55 47.82 -33.21
N THR A 3 -39.94 48.89 -32.52
CA THR A 3 -39.07 49.58 -31.54
C THR A 3 -38.78 48.76 -30.27
N GLY A 4 -39.74 47.96 -29.78
CA GLY A 4 -39.55 47.11 -28.60
C GLY A 4 -38.58 45.95 -28.85
N VAL A 5 -38.57 45.40 -30.06
CA VAL A 5 -37.64 44.34 -30.46
C VAL A 5 -36.20 44.86 -30.52
N VAL A 6 -35.99 46.06 -31.08
CA VAL A 6 -34.66 46.68 -31.17
C VAL A 6 -34.08 47.00 -29.78
N ILE A 7 -34.90 47.50 -28.85
CA ILE A 7 -34.47 47.77 -27.47
C ILE A 7 -34.11 46.46 -26.74
N PHE A 8 -34.88 45.38 -26.94
CA PHE A 8 -34.57 44.08 -26.35
C PHE A 8 -33.25 43.50 -26.88
N PHE A 9 -32.99 43.60 -28.18
CA PHE A 9 -31.71 43.18 -28.78
C PHE A 9 -30.53 44.04 -28.30
N LEU A 10 -30.71 45.34 -28.14
CA LEU A 10 -29.69 46.22 -27.58
C LEU A 10 -29.38 45.89 -26.12
N LEU A 11 -30.39 45.67 -25.27
CA LEU A 11 -30.20 45.31 -23.87
C LEU A 11 -29.55 43.93 -23.71
N THR A 12 -29.93 42.95 -24.52
CA THR A 12 -29.31 41.62 -24.51
C THR A 12 -27.88 41.65 -25.04
N PHE A 13 -27.59 42.43 -26.09
CA PHE A 13 -26.23 42.64 -26.60
C PHE A 13 -25.36 43.40 -25.60
N LEU A 14 -25.88 44.44 -24.96
CA LEU A 14 -25.16 45.18 -23.92
C LEU A 14 -24.88 44.27 -22.72
N ALA A 15 -25.87 43.49 -22.26
CA ALA A 15 -25.69 42.53 -21.19
C ALA A 15 -24.67 41.44 -21.53
N PHE A 16 -24.65 40.96 -22.78
CA PHE A 16 -23.67 39.99 -23.28
C PHE A 16 -22.25 40.58 -23.36
N SER A 17 -22.13 41.81 -23.86
CA SER A 17 -20.86 42.55 -23.96
C SER A 17 -20.30 42.86 -22.57
N LEU A 18 -21.13 43.34 -21.64
CA LEU A 18 -20.79 43.54 -20.23
C LEU A 18 -20.35 42.22 -19.57
N ARG A 19 -21.07 41.11 -19.79
CA ARG A 19 -20.67 39.78 -19.29
C ARG A 19 -19.32 39.34 -19.83
N SER A 20 -19.07 39.55 -21.12
CA SER A 20 -17.84 39.13 -21.79
C SER A 20 -16.64 39.96 -21.33
N ALA A 21 -16.81 41.28 -21.19
CA ALA A 21 -15.79 42.18 -20.64
C ALA A 21 -15.49 41.85 -19.16
N LEU A 22 -16.51 41.64 -18.34
CA LEU A 22 -16.37 41.19 -16.95
C LEU A 22 -15.66 39.82 -16.86
N ALA A 23 -15.97 38.88 -17.75
CA ALA A 23 -15.34 37.56 -17.76
C ALA A 23 -13.85 37.62 -18.14
N LEU A 24 -13.49 38.47 -19.11
CA LEU A 24 -12.10 38.71 -19.52
C LEU A 24 -11.26 39.31 -18.37
N ASP A 25 -11.82 40.27 -17.64
CA ASP A 25 -11.13 40.92 -16.52
C ASP A 25 -10.95 39.97 -15.32
N VAL A 26 -11.97 39.17 -15.00
CA VAL A 26 -11.90 38.15 -13.94
C VAL A 26 -10.87 37.06 -14.25
N GLY A 27 -10.75 36.64 -15.52
CA GLY A 27 -9.74 35.67 -15.95
C GLY A 27 -8.32 36.18 -15.73
N LYS A 28 -8.05 37.44 -16.09
CA LYS A 28 -6.77 38.10 -15.86
C LYS A 28 -6.46 38.25 -14.36
N LEU A 29 -7.40 38.75 -13.57
CA LEU A 29 -7.24 38.89 -12.12
C LEU A 29 -6.97 37.55 -11.44
N THR A 30 -7.63 36.48 -11.89
CA THR A 30 -7.38 35.13 -11.39
C THR A 30 -5.95 34.69 -11.67
N ALA A 31 -5.48 34.87 -12.91
CA ALA A 31 -4.10 34.55 -13.28
C ALA A 31 -3.08 35.37 -12.46
N ASP A 32 -3.37 36.65 -12.22
CA ASP A 32 -2.53 37.52 -11.39
C ASP A 32 -2.47 37.07 -9.92
N VAL A 33 -3.59 36.67 -9.30
CA VAL A 33 -3.58 36.09 -7.94
C VAL A 33 -2.66 34.87 -7.89
N VAL A 34 -2.82 33.96 -8.85
CA VAL A 34 -2.03 32.73 -8.91
C VAL A 34 -0.55 33.03 -9.05
N ARG A 35 -0.20 33.97 -9.94
CA ARG A 35 1.18 34.42 -10.18
C ARG A 35 1.78 35.07 -8.94
N LEU A 36 1.07 36.02 -8.31
CA LEU A 36 1.54 36.72 -7.12
C LEU A 36 1.77 35.74 -5.96
N ILE A 37 0.85 34.79 -5.74
CA ILE A 37 1.01 33.77 -4.71
C ILE A 37 2.23 32.90 -4.98
N ASP A 38 2.47 32.48 -6.23
CA ASP A 38 3.64 31.67 -6.59
C ASP A 38 4.96 32.45 -6.43
N GLU A 39 4.98 33.71 -6.85
CA GLU A 39 6.13 34.60 -6.66
C GLU A 39 6.40 34.80 -5.16
N GLY A 40 5.37 35.09 -4.37
CA GLY A 40 5.50 35.23 -2.91
C GLY A 40 5.91 33.93 -2.24
N ASN A 41 5.52 32.77 -2.76
CA ASN A 41 5.98 31.49 -2.22
C ASN A 41 7.48 31.28 -2.38
N LYS A 42 8.10 31.87 -3.40
CA LYS A 42 9.54 31.83 -3.65
C LYS A 42 10.29 32.95 -2.90
N ASN A 43 9.69 34.13 -2.81
CA ASN A 43 10.38 35.33 -2.34
C ASN A 43 10.19 35.62 -0.84
N ILE A 44 9.12 35.11 -0.20
CA ILE A 44 8.89 35.34 1.23
C ILE A 44 9.83 34.45 2.04
N ILE A 45 10.75 35.09 2.73
CA ILE A 45 11.69 34.43 3.64
C ILE A 45 10.98 34.20 4.96
N VAL A 46 10.79 32.93 5.32
CA VAL A 46 10.29 32.52 6.63
C VAL A 46 11.43 31.96 7.44
N SER A 47 11.68 32.52 8.64
CA SER A 47 12.69 31.97 9.53
C SER A 47 12.23 30.70 10.23
N PRO A 48 12.93 29.55 10.08
CA PRO A 48 12.65 28.37 10.89
C PRO A 48 13.07 28.56 12.37
N ARG A 49 14.02 29.47 12.63
CA ARG A 49 14.58 29.72 13.98
C ARG A 49 13.75 30.72 14.80
N HIS A 50 13.13 31.70 14.16
CA HIS A 50 12.40 32.76 14.83
C HIS A 50 10.90 32.43 14.86
N LYS A 51 10.46 31.85 15.97
CA LYS A 51 9.04 31.51 16.22
C LYS A 51 8.29 32.59 17.01
N ASP A 52 9.01 33.55 17.57
CA ASP A 52 8.43 34.73 18.19
C ASP A 52 8.67 35.92 17.26
N ILE A 53 7.59 36.47 16.72
CA ILE A 53 7.68 37.46 15.63
C ILE A 53 6.90 38.73 15.95
N ILE A 54 7.29 39.85 15.35
CA ILE A 54 6.63 41.13 15.46
C ILE A 54 6.00 41.43 14.10
N LEU A 55 4.66 41.44 14.05
CA LEU A 55 3.92 41.79 12.84
C LEU A 55 3.71 43.29 12.81
N VAL A 56 4.25 43.96 11.78
CA VAL A 56 4.10 45.40 11.61
C VAL A 56 2.91 45.67 10.70
N LEU A 57 1.89 46.33 11.24
CA LEU A 57 0.57 46.51 10.64
C LEU A 57 0.28 47.99 10.40
N GLY A 58 -0.51 48.31 9.38
CA GLY A 58 -0.90 49.68 9.07
C GLY A 58 -1.10 49.93 7.57
N ASN A 59 -1.76 51.03 7.25
CA ASN A 59 -2.08 51.39 5.86
C ASN A 59 -0.82 51.58 5.00
N THR A 60 -1.00 51.55 3.69
CA THR A 60 0.04 51.97 2.74
C THR A 60 0.48 53.41 3.05
N GLY A 61 1.80 53.67 3.00
CA GLY A 61 2.36 55.00 3.29
C GLY A 61 2.44 55.39 4.78
N ALA A 62 2.06 54.52 5.72
CA ALA A 62 2.12 54.78 7.16
C ALA A 62 3.55 54.76 7.76
N GLY A 63 4.56 54.32 7.00
CA GLY A 63 5.96 54.28 7.46
C GLY A 63 6.38 52.97 8.15
N LYS A 64 5.74 51.84 7.84
CA LYS A 64 6.05 50.51 8.41
C LYS A 64 7.48 50.04 8.13
N THR A 65 7.92 50.10 6.88
CA THR A 65 9.29 49.76 6.48
C THR A 65 10.30 50.68 7.17
N THR A 66 10.00 51.98 7.21
CA THR A 66 10.83 53.00 7.85
C THR A 66 11.01 52.72 9.34
N ILE A 67 9.93 52.48 10.09
CA ILE A 67 10.03 52.24 11.54
C ILE A 67 10.75 50.93 11.84
N THR A 68 10.51 49.89 11.04
CA THR A 68 11.15 48.58 11.22
C THR A 68 12.66 48.67 11.02
N LYS A 69 13.09 49.31 9.93
CA LYS A 69 14.51 49.58 9.66
C LYS A 69 15.12 50.53 10.68
N PHE A 70 14.38 51.54 11.15
CA PHE A 70 14.88 52.46 12.17
C PHE A 70 15.20 51.74 13.48
N ILE A 71 14.42 50.72 13.83
CA ILE A 71 14.67 49.90 15.00
C ILE A 71 15.86 48.95 14.77
N ALA A 72 15.84 48.17 13.70
CA ALA A 72 16.75 47.04 13.49
C ALA A 72 18.05 47.38 12.71
N GLU A 73 18.01 48.36 11.82
CA GLU A 73 19.03 48.63 10.78
C GLU A 73 19.23 50.14 10.55
N VAL A 74 19.27 50.94 11.62
CA VAL A 74 19.25 52.42 11.53
C VAL A 74 20.36 53.02 10.64
N ASN A 75 21.50 52.34 10.50
CA ASN A 75 22.63 52.76 9.65
C ASN A 75 22.33 52.74 8.14
N GLU A 76 21.22 52.12 7.73
CA GLU A 76 20.77 52.02 6.34
C GLU A 76 19.82 53.13 5.92
N LEU A 77 19.43 54.01 6.85
CA LEU A 77 18.46 55.08 6.63
C LEU A 77 19.11 56.45 6.56
N GLU A 78 18.64 57.26 5.62
CA GLU A 78 19.02 58.66 5.46
C GLU A 78 17.80 59.54 5.18
N ALA A 79 17.83 60.75 5.72
CA ALA A 79 16.92 61.81 5.39
C ALA A 79 17.44 62.57 4.16
N TYR A 80 16.53 62.97 3.29
CA TYR A 80 16.82 63.85 2.16
C TYR A 80 15.75 64.94 2.06
N ASP A 81 16.14 66.11 1.57
CA ASP A 81 15.23 67.22 1.36
C ASP A 81 14.29 66.94 0.18
N ALA A 82 12.97 67.02 0.42
CA ALA A 82 11.92 66.92 -0.59
C ALA A 82 11.20 68.25 -0.84
N GLY A 83 11.80 69.37 -0.40
CA GLY A 83 11.29 70.73 -0.56
C GLY A 83 10.51 71.21 0.66
N ASP A 84 9.28 70.73 0.84
CA ASP A 84 8.43 71.15 1.97
C ASP A 84 8.79 70.45 3.28
N ARG A 85 9.56 69.36 3.21
CA ARG A 85 9.86 68.48 4.33
C ARG A 85 11.01 67.53 4.02
N TYR A 86 11.60 66.95 5.06
CA TYR A 86 12.57 65.85 4.89
C TYR A 86 11.87 64.50 4.85
N LEU A 87 12.22 63.69 3.85
CA LEU A 87 11.73 62.33 3.70
C LEU A 87 12.84 61.32 4.01
N VAL A 88 12.46 60.11 4.42
CA VAL A 88 13.40 59.04 4.72
C VAL A 88 13.50 58.10 3.52
N ARG A 89 14.71 57.81 3.08
CA ARG A 89 15.02 56.74 2.12
C ARG A 89 16.00 55.75 2.73
N ASP A 90 16.05 54.57 2.14
CA ASP A 90 17.03 53.54 2.48
C ASP A 90 18.00 53.29 1.34
N LYS A 91 19.23 52.89 1.66
CA LYS A 91 20.27 52.61 0.66
C LYS A 91 19.89 51.51 -0.32
N GLN A 92 19.01 50.58 0.09
CA GLN A 92 18.53 49.46 -0.73
C GLN A 92 17.24 49.77 -1.49
N GLN A 93 16.73 51.00 -1.43
CA GLN A 93 15.51 51.45 -2.11
C GLN A 93 14.25 50.61 -1.84
N LYS A 94 14.16 49.96 -0.67
CA LYS A 94 12.94 49.27 -0.21
C LYS A 94 11.86 50.26 0.25
N ILE A 95 12.24 51.46 0.67
CA ILE A 95 11.33 52.56 1.00
C ILE A 95 10.96 53.28 -0.30
N SER A 96 9.66 53.48 -0.54
CA SER A 96 9.19 54.18 -1.75
C SER A 96 9.55 55.66 -1.69
N VAL A 97 10.33 56.12 -2.67
CA VAL A 97 10.73 57.52 -2.88
C VAL A 97 9.80 58.20 -3.90
N ASP A 98 9.25 57.44 -4.86
CA ASP A 98 8.53 57.96 -6.03
C ASP A 98 7.01 58.13 -5.80
N SER A 99 6.44 57.45 -4.80
CA SER A 99 5.01 57.56 -4.47
C SER A 99 4.71 57.04 -3.07
N THR A 100 3.92 57.80 -2.31
CA THR A 100 3.32 57.34 -1.04
C THR A 100 2.05 56.52 -1.24
N MET A 101 1.45 56.56 -2.43
CA MET A 101 0.21 55.86 -2.76
C MET A 101 0.47 54.45 -3.30
N ILE A 102 1.63 54.20 -3.91
CA ILE A 102 2.00 52.89 -4.47
C ILE A 102 3.02 52.21 -3.55
N SER A 103 2.62 51.11 -2.91
CA SER A 103 3.54 50.32 -2.08
C SER A 103 4.58 49.58 -2.93
N LYS A 104 5.88 49.72 -2.63
CA LYS A 104 6.93 48.84 -3.18
C LYS A 104 6.90 47.45 -2.51
N THR A 105 6.44 47.39 -1.26
CA THR A 105 6.35 46.15 -0.46
C THR A 105 5.14 45.33 -0.89
N ILE A 106 5.34 44.41 -1.84
CA ILE A 106 4.34 43.41 -2.25
C ILE A 106 4.52 42.11 -1.45
N PHE A 107 5.75 41.77 -1.08
CA PHE A 107 6.07 40.59 -0.28
C PHE A 107 6.53 41.00 1.12
N PRO A 108 6.09 40.33 2.19
CA PRO A 108 6.62 40.54 3.53
C PRO A 108 8.14 40.43 3.58
N ASP A 109 8.78 41.40 4.22
CA ASP A 109 10.22 41.42 4.43
C ASP A 109 10.56 41.03 5.87
N LEU A 110 11.49 40.08 6.03
CA LEU A 110 11.97 39.64 7.34
C LEU A 110 13.18 40.48 7.72
N ILE A 111 13.04 41.25 8.80
CA ILE A 111 14.11 42.09 9.33
C ILE A 111 14.45 41.60 10.74
N ILE A 112 15.71 41.21 10.96
CA ILE A 112 16.19 40.75 12.27
C ILE A 112 16.94 41.89 12.94
N ASP A 113 16.45 42.32 14.10
CA ASP A 113 17.24 43.20 14.96
C ASP A 113 18.40 42.40 15.56
N LYS A 114 19.61 42.67 15.08
CA LYS A 114 20.83 41.98 15.52
C LYS A 114 21.12 42.20 17.01
N ALA A 115 20.69 43.31 17.59
CA ALA A 115 20.97 43.63 18.98
C ALA A 115 20.13 42.80 19.95
N THR A 116 18.87 42.54 19.60
CA THR A 116 17.92 41.83 20.48
C THR A 116 17.47 40.47 19.97
N ASN A 117 17.92 40.09 18.77
CA ASN A 117 17.53 38.89 18.03
C ASN A 117 16.00 38.74 17.86
N ASN A 118 15.28 39.87 17.78
CA ASN A 118 13.85 39.90 17.50
C ASN A 118 13.60 39.96 16.00
N ALA A 119 12.61 39.18 15.53
CA ALA A 119 12.22 39.13 14.13
C ALA A 119 11.01 40.01 13.85
N PHE A 120 11.16 40.98 12.96
CA PHE A 120 10.07 41.79 12.42
C PHE A 120 9.67 41.26 11.05
N TYR A 121 8.37 41.24 10.80
CA TYR A 121 7.84 41.12 9.44
C TYR A 121 7.18 42.44 9.06
N ASP A 122 7.79 43.13 8.11
CA ASP A 122 7.19 44.29 7.44
C ASP A 122 6.17 43.80 6.43
N LEU A 123 4.89 43.91 6.77
CA LEU A 123 3.80 43.40 5.94
C LEU A 123 3.38 44.44 4.89
N PRO A 124 2.81 44.01 3.75
CA PRO A 124 2.15 44.90 2.81
C PRO A 124 1.12 45.81 3.52
N GLY A 125 0.95 47.03 3.01
CA GLY A 125 0.02 47.98 3.59
C GLY A 125 -1.44 47.55 3.46
N PHE A 126 -2.24 47.88 4.47
CA PHE A 126 -3.69 47.78 4.32
C PHE A 126 -4.19 48.75 3.25
N GLY A 127 -5.23 48.33 2.54
CA GLY A 127 -5.82 49.13 1.47
C GLY A 127 -4.87 49.35 0.29
N ASP A 128 -3.93 48.44 0.02
CA ASP A 128 -3.23 48.41 -1.26
C ASP A 128 -4.23 48.01 -2.37
N THR A 129 -4.97 49.01 -2.85
CA THR A 129 -6.12 48.87 -3.75
C THR A 129 -5.73 48.81 -5.22
N ARG A 130 -4.45 48.57 -5.55
CA ARG A 130 -3.98 48.46 -6.95
C ARG A 130 -4.90 47.58 -7.78
N ASN A 131 -5.28 46.43 -7.23
CA ASN A 131 -6.42 45.62 -7.65
C ASN A 131 -6.73 44.56 -6.58
N ALA A 132 -7.86 43.89 -6.72
CA ALA A 132 -8.25 42.81 -5.81
C ALA A 132 -7.29 41.60 -5.83
N SER A 133 -6.48 41.42 -6.89
CA SER A 133 -5.50 40.33 -6.92
C SER A 133 -4.34 40.55 -5.93
N VAL A 134 -3.87 41.80 -5.79
CA VAL A 134 -2.86 42.19 -4.79
C VAL A 134 -3.43 42.07 -3.38
N GLU A 135 -4.68 42.47 -3.18
CA GLU A 135 -5.37 42.33 -1.89
C GLU A 135 -5.42 40.86 -1.41
N ILE A 136 -5.84 39.96 -2.30
CA ILE A 136 -5.89 38.52 -2.02
C ILE A 136 -4.50 37.94 -1.76
N ALA A 137 -3.50 38.32 -2.55
CA ALA A 137 -2.13 37.88 -2.35
C ALA A 137 -1.56 38.36 -1.01
N ASN A 138 -1.80 39.62 -0.62
CA ASN A 138 -1.40 40.17 0.67
C ASN A 138 -2.03 39.39 1.83
N ALA A 139 -3.32 39.07 1.75
CA ALA A 139 -3.99 38.25 2.74
C ALA A 139 -3.36 36.84 2.85
N TRP A 140 -2.97 36.23 1.73
CA TRP A 140 -2.24 34.96 1.72
C TRP A 140 -0.87 35.09 2.39
N PHE A 141 -0.11 36.15 2.08
CA PHE A 141 1.22 36.36 2.63
C PHE A 141 1.19 36.59 4.14
N MET A 142 0.24 37.38 4.61
CA MET A 142 0.01 37.59 6.04
C MET A 142 -0.31 36.28 6.75
N LYS A 143 -1.18 35.44 6.17
CA LYS A 143 -1.47 34.11 6.71
C LYS A 143 -0.23 33.23 6.75
N LYS A 144 0.54 33.21 5.67
CA LYS A 144 1.75 32.40 5.56
C LYS A 144 2.76 32.79 6.63
N VAL A 145 3.02 34.09 6.81
CA VAL A 145 3.93 34.60 7.84
C VAL A 145 3.39 34.28 9.25
N ALA A 146 2.14 34.64 9.54
CA ALA A 146 1.54 34.42 10.85
C ALA A 146 1.51 32.92 11.21
N GLY A 147 1.18 32.04 10.27
CA GLY A 147 1.11 30.59 10.49
C GLY A 147 2.44 29.92 10.81
N THR A 148 3.56 30.64 10.67
CA THR A 148 4.90 30.11 10.98
C THR A 148 5.37 30.43 12.39
N ALA A 149 4.67 31.34 13.07
CA ALA A 149 4.98 31.80 14.41
C ALA A 149 4.28 30.96 15.49
N LYS A 150 4.94 30.87 16.64
CA LYS A 150 4.39 30.33 17.89
C LYS A 150 3.78 31.46 18.73
N ARG A 151 4.43 32.62 18.77
CA ARG A 151 3.95 33.81 19.47
C ARG A 151 4.16 35.06 18.64
N VAL A 152 3.30 36.07 18.84
CA VAL A 152 3.35 37.33 18.08
C VAL A 152 3.25 38.55 18.99
N LYS A 153 3.85 39.65 18.52
CA LYS A 153 3.50 41.03 18.86
C LYS A 153 2.87 41.69 17.64
N LEU A 154 1.92 42.59 17.88
CA LEU A 154 1.27 43.41 16.85
C LEU A 154 1.75 44.85 17.03
N LEU A 155 2.39 45.42 16.01
CA LEU A 155 2.82 46.81 16.01
C LEU A 155 1.98 47.57 14.99
N LEU A 156 1.01 48.35 15.47
CA LEU A 156 0.18 49.19 14.62
C LEU A 156 0.91 50.51 14.33
N VAL A 157 1.09 50.84 13.06
CA VAL A 157 1.79 52.04 12.60
C VAL A 157 0.80 52.93 11.85
N VAL A 158 0.66 54.18 12.30
CA VAL A 158 -0.34 55.12 11.78
C VAL A 158 0.29 56.49 11.61
N ASN A 159 -0.10 57.23 10.56
CA ASN A 159 0.30 58.63 10.40
C ASN A 159 -0.29 59.48 11.55
N TYR A 160 0.54 60.31 12.19
CA TYR A 160 0.13 61.15 13.32
C TYR A 160 -1.01 62.10 12.99
N GLU A 161 -1.05 62.64 11.77
CA GLU A 161 -2.14 63.51 11.31
C GLU A 161 -3.54 62.86 11.48
N SER A 162 -3.61 61.53 11.32
CA SER A 162 -4.86 60.76 11.46
C SER A 162 -5.24 60.46 12.92
N LEU A 163 -4.39 60.87 13.87
CA LEU A 163 -4.57 60.73 15.31
C LEU A 163 -4.80 62.09 16.01
N LEU A 164 -5.02 63.16 15.24
CA LEU A 164 -5.31 64.50 15.75
C LEU A 164 -6.82 64.74 15.90
N THR A 165 -7.21 65.41 16.98
CA THR A 165 -8.57 65.92 17.16
C THR A 165 -8.84 67.01 16.10
N GLY A 166 -9.76 66.74 15.17
CA GLY A 166 -10.08 67.63 14.04
C GLY A 166 -9.36 67.27 12.73
N GLY A 167 -8.41 66.33 12.74
CA GLY A 167 -7.78 65.78 11.54
C GLY A 167 -8.63 64.75 10.81
N THR A 168 -8.15 64.28 9.67
CA THR A 168 -8.83 63.27 8.85
C THR A 168 -8.80 61.90 9.55
N ARG A 169 -9.91 61.51 10.17
CA ARG A 169 -10.04 60.25 10.95
C ARG A 169 -10.06 58.97 10.11
N THR A 170 -10.14 59.10 8.78
CA THR A 170 -10.36 57.97 7.86
C THR A 170 -9.24 56.95 7.92
N ALA A 171 -7.98 57.38 7.91
CA ALA A 171 -6.86 56.43 7.86
C ALA A 171 -6.75 55.58 9.15
N PHE A 172 -6.93 56.19 10.34
CA PHE A 172 -6.96 55.41 11.57
C PHE A 172 -8.17 54.47 11.62
N LYS A 173 -9.35 54.95 11.23
CA LYS A 173 -10.56 54.12 11.11
C LYS A 173 -10.32 52.91 10.21
N THR A 174 -9.78 53.12 9.01
CA THR A 174 -9.47 52.06 8.05
C THR A 174 -8.45 51.08 8.62
N ALA A 175 -7.38 51.57 9.26
CA ALA A 175 -6.42 50.69 9.92
C ALA A 175 -7.07 49.84 11.02
N LEU A 176 -7.93 50.44 11.84
CA LEU A 176 -8.66 49.73 12.90
C LEU A 176 -9.64 48.70 12.32
N GLU A 177 -10.38 49.04 11.27
CA GLU A 177 -11.24 48.11 10.51
C GLU A 177 -10.44 46.87 10.07
N HIS A 178 -9.33 47.07 9.37
CA HIS A 178 -8.49 45.98 8.89
C HIS A 178 -7.91 45.13 10.03
N VAL A 179 -7.48 45.75 11.14
CA VAL A 179 -6.96 44.99 12.30
C VAL A 179 -8.07 44.20 12.98
N THR A 180 -9.30 44.72 13.08
CA THR A 180 -10.43 43.96 13.64
C THR A 180 -10.85 42.77 12.79
N GLU A 181 -10.69 42.85 11.47
CA GLU A 181 -10.93 41.71 10.57
C GLU A 181 -9.77 40.70 10.59
N LEU A 182 -8.55 41.20 10.77
CA LEU A 182 -7.35 40.38 10.87
C LEU A 182 -7.26 39.64 12.21
N VAL A 183 -7.65 40.25 13.33
CA VAL A 183 -7.49 39.67 14.67
C VAL A 183 -8.84 39.20 15.19
N LYS A 184 -9.12 37.90 15.07
CA LYS A 184 -10.43 37.31 15.39
C LYS A 184 -10.74 37.30 16.89
N ASN A 185 -9.72 37.22 17.74
CA ASN A 185 -9.86 37.25 19.20
C ASN A 185 -9.04 38.40 19.81
N PRO A 186 -9.48 39.66 19.68
CA PRO A 186 -8.70 40.83 20.09
C PRO A 186 -8.42 40.86 21.61
N ALA A 187 -9.29 40.29 22.44
CA ALA A 187 -9.07 40.18 23.88
C ALA A 187 -7.76 39.44 24.21
N LYS A 188 -7.45 38.39 23.45
CA LYS A 188 -6.23 37.60 23.58
C LYS A 188 -4.96 38.42 23.34
N PHE A 189 -5.05 39.45 22.49
CA PHE A 189 -3.91 40.30 22.11
C PHE A 189 -3.81 41.58 22.92
N LYS A 190 -4.58 41.72 24.02
CA LYS A 190 -4.60 42.94 24.85
C LYS A 190 -3.21 43.36 25.34
N SER A 191 -2.34 42.42 25.69
CA SER A 191 -0.97 42.72 26.14
C SER A 191 0.06 42.79 25.00
N SER A 192 -0.31 42.39 23.78
CA SER A 192 0.62 42.16 22.69
C SER A 192 0.41 43.07 21.49
N ILE A 193 -0.27 44.22 21.68
CA ILE A 193 -0.43 45.24 20.65
C ILE A 193 0.17 46.57 21.12
N GLY A 194 0.87 47.28 20.23
CA GLY A 194 1.35 48.64 20.47
C GLY A 194 1.06 49.56 19.27
N LEU A 195 1.06 50.87 19.50
CA LEU A 195 0.82 51.90 18.49
C LEU A 195 2.06 52.79 18.34
N VAL A 196 2.49 53.01 17.10
CA VAL A 196 3.50 54.02 16.73
C VAL A 196 2.88 55.04 15.78
N ALA A 197 2.81 56.29 16.23
CA ALA A 197 2.45 57.42 15.40
C ALA A 197 3.68 57.92 14.61
N THR A 198 3.64 57.90 13.29
CA THR A 198 4.77 58.33 12.44
C THR A 198 4.54 59.74 11.88
N LYS A 199 5.61 60.33 11.32
CA LYS A 199 5.59 61.67 10.68
C LYS A 199 5.16 62.77 11.66
N VAL A 200 5.63 62.67 12.91
CA VAL A 200 5.34 63.68 13.93
C VAL A 200 6.22 64.90 13.72
N GLU A 201 5.63 66.09 13.73
CA GLU A 201 6.35 67.35 13.72
C GLU A 201 7.32 67.44 14.91
N SER A 202 8.45 68.08 14.71
CA SER A 202 9.53 68.09 15.70
C SER A 202 9.27 68.96 16.93
N VAL A 203 8.53 70.04 16.75
CA VAL A 203 8.37 71.10 17.73
C VAL A 203 7.55 70.71 18.97
N ARG A 204 6.81 69.59 18.93
CA ARG A 204 5.89 69.21 20.01
C ARG A 204 6.59 68.40 21.12
N PRO A 205 6.40 68.70 22.41
CA PRO A 205 6.95 67.89 23.50
C PRO A 205 6.44 66.43 23.48
N PRO A 206 7.28 65.42 23.84
CA PRO A 206 6.90 64.02 23.80
C PRO A 206 5.63 63.66 24.59
N ASP A 207 5.52 64.14 25.82
CA ASP A 207 4.36 63.86 26.69
C ASP A 207 3.07 64.47 26.11
N THR A 208 3.16 65.64 25.48
CA THR A 208 2.02 66.28 24.79
C THR A 208 1.53 65.45 23.61
N ILE A 209 2.46 64.89 22.81
CA ILE A 209 2.11 64.03 21.67
C ILE A 209 1.39 62.77 22.15
N ILE A 210 1.97 62.05 23.12
CA ILE A 210 1.42 60.79 23.62
C ILE A 210 0.05 61.00 24.28
N ASN A 211 -0.08 62.03 25.13
CA ASN A 211 -1.35 62.36 25.76
C ASN A 211 -2.42 62.79 24.74
N GLY A 212 -2.03 63.54 23.71
CA GLY A 212 -2.92 63.91 22.61
C GLY A 212 -3.47 62.69 21.87
N ILE A 213 -2.61 61.71 21.57
CA ILE A 213 -3.04 60.43 20.97
C ILE A 213 -3.99 59.69 21.91
N GLY A 214 -3.69 59.65 23.22
CA GLY A 214 -4.56 59.04 24.23
C GLY A 214 -5.96 59.67 24.25
N ILE A 215 -6.06 61.00 24.26
CA ILE A 215 -7.34 61.73 24.20
C ILE A 215 -8.11 61.40 22.91
N PHE A 216 -7.40 61.37 21.77
CA PHE A 216 -8.01 60.98 20.50
C PHE A 216 -8.59 59.56 20.54
N LEU A 217 -7.85 58.59 21.10
CA LEU A 217 -8.30 57.20 21.20
C LEU A 217 -9.52 57.06 22.11
N GLU A 218 -9.60 57.79 23.23
CA GLU A 218 -10.80 57.84 24.08
C GLU A 218 -12.01 58.42 23.33
N ALA A 219 -11.80 59.48 22.53
CA ALA A 219 -12.87 60.06 21.71
C ALA A 219 -13.35 59.07 20.64
N ILE A 220 -12.42 58.37 19.95
CA ILE A 220 -12.79 57.33 18.99
C ILE A 220 -13.56 56.20 19.67
N LYS A 221 -13.15 55.78 20.87
CA LYS A 221 -13.84 54.76 21.65
C LYS A 221 -15.32 55.13 21.88
N ALA A 222 -15.59 56.37 22.26
CA ALA A 222 -16.95 56.88 22.42
C ALA A 222 -17.74 56.92 21.11
N ASP A 223 -17.07 57.17 19.97
CA ASP A 223 -17.68 57.23 18.65
C ASP A 223 -17.80 55.85 17.95
N LEU A 224 -17.23 54.76 18.49
CA LEU A 224 -17.26 53.43 17.88
C LEU A 224 -18.67 52.96 17.47
N PRO A 225 -19.76 53.23 18.22
CA PRO A 225 -21.12 52.86 17.79
C PRO A 225 -21.55 53.51 16.47
N LYS A 226 -21.05 54.70 16.16
CA LYS A 226 -21.33 55.41 14.91
C LYS A 226 -20.41 54.92 13.78
N VAL A 227 -19.17 54.58 14.12
CA VAL A 227 -18.15 54.17 13.16
C VAL A 227 -18.34 52.73 12.70
N PHE A 228 -18.72 51.84 13.61
CA PHE A 228 -18.91 50.41 13.41
C PHE A 228 -20.35 50.00 13.77
N PRO A 229 -21.28 49.99 12.81
CA PRO A 229 -22.65 49.54 13.03
C PRO A 229 -22.73 48.08 13.47
N ASP A 230 -21.83 47.23 12.96
CA ASP A 230 -21.71 45.83 13.34
C ASP A 230 -21.22 45.67 14.79
N SER A 231 -21.99 44.97 15.62
CA SER A 231 -21.72 44.83 17.06
C SER A 231 -20.43 44.04 17.34
N SER A 232 -20.14 43.01 16.54
CA SER A 232 -18.94 42.19 16.71
C SER A 232 -17.67 42.96 16.37
N LYS A 233 -17.65 43.70 15.26
CA LYS A 233 -16.55 44.59 14.87
C LYS A 233 -16.37 45.72 15.87
N ARG A 234 -17.46 46.29 16.36
CA ARG A 234 -17.43 47.34 17.39
C ARG A 234 -16.80 46.85 18.69
N GLN A 235 -17.19 45.67 19.17
CA GLN A 235 -16.60 45.06 20.37
C GLN A 235 -15.11 44.78 20.15
N ALA A 236 -14.74 44.24 18.99
CA ALA A 236 -13.35 44.00 18.63
C ALA A 236 -12.52 45.29 18.61
N ALA A 237 -13.02 46.34 17.97
CA ALA A 237 -12.40 47.65 17.92
C ALA A 237 -12.21 48.24 19.32
N SER A 238 -13.24 48.15 20.18
CA SER A 238 -13.18 48.64 21.56
C SER A 238 -12.08 47.95 22.35
N LEU A 239 -11.98 46.62 22.25
CA LEU A 239 -10.95 45.85 22.96
C LEU A 239 -9.52 46.21 22.51
N LEU A 240 -9.33 46.47 21.21
CA LEU A 240 -8.03 46.92 20.68
C LEU A 240 -7.69 48.33 21.15
N VAL A 241 -8.66 49.26 21.12
CA VAL A 241 -8.46 50.62 21.61
C VAL A 241 -8.16 50.63 23.10
N ASP A 242 -8.89 49.83 23.89
CA ASP A 242 -8.62 49.63 25.33
C ASP A 242 -7.23 49.06 25.59
N ALA A 243 -6.77 48.14 24.73
CA ALA A 243 -5.44 47.58 24.83
C ALA A 243 -4.37 48.67 24.63
N LEU A 244 -4.55 49.57 23.67
CA LEU A 244 -3.64 50.68 23.37
C LEU A 244 -3.66 51.78 24.44
N LEU A 245 -4.81 52.01 25.07
CA LEU A 245 -5.00 52.98 26.15
C LEU A 245 -4.42 52.53 27.51
N SER A 246 -3.73 51.38 27.58
CA SER A 246 -3.15 50.92 28.84
C SER A 246 -2.10 51.89 29.37
N LYS A 247 -2.17 52.14 30.68
CA LYS A 247 -1.25 52.98 31.42
C LYS A 247 -0.35 52.14 32.34
N ASP A 248 0.85 52.62 32.60
CA ASP A 248 1.73 52.06 33.63
C ASP A 248 1.32 52.54 35.04
N GLY A 249 2.07 52.11 36.06
CA GLY A 249 1.83 52.52 37.45
C GLY A 249 2.00 54.02 37.72
N ALA A 250 2.62 54.78 36.80
CA ALA A 250 2.75 56.23 36.87
C ALA A 250 1.63 56.95 36.09
N GLY A 251 0.65 56.22 35.53
CA GLY A 251 -0.44 56.79 34.75
C GLY A 251 -0.05 57.19 33.33
N LYS A 252 1.15 56.81 32.85
CA LYS A 252 1.60 57.11 31.48
C LYS A 252 1.19 56.01 30.51
N TYR A 253 0.78 56.38 29.31
CA TYR A 253 0.47 55.42 28.25
C TYR A 253 1.72 54.64 27.86
N ASN A 254 1.72 53.32 28.09
CA ASN A 254 2.92 52.50 27.95
C ASN A 254 3.01 51.73 26.63
N LYS A 255 1.94 51.75 25.82
CA LYS A 255 1.87 51.09 24.51
C LYS A 255 1.71 52.04 23.33
N ILE A 256 1.86 53.34 23.58
CA ILE A 256 1.83 54.38 22.56
C ILE A 256 3.24 54.98 22.49
N SER A 257 3.76 55.07 21.27
CA SER A 257 5.00 55.78 20.97
C SER A 257 4.83 56.58 19.69
N PHE A 258 5.83 57.38 19.36
CA PHE A 258 5.84 58.12 18.10
C PHE A 258 7.23 58.14 17.46
N PHE A 259 7.27 58.48 16.18
CA PHE A 259 8.47 58.65 15.37
C PHE A 259 8.37 59.99 14.63
N ARG A 260 9.27 60.93 14.97
CA ARG A 260 9.33 62.25 14.34
C ARG A 260 9.82 62.14 12.91
N GLN A 261 9.32 63.09 12.13
CA GLN A 261 9.93 63.41 10.86
C GLN A 261 11.32 64.04 11.09
N PRO A 262 12.33 63.71 10.28
CA PRO A 262 13.63 64.40 10.32
C PRO A 262 13.50 65.90 10.02
N GLU A 263 14.42 66.69 10.57
CA GLU A 263 14.52 68.15 10.37
C GLU A 263 15.76 68.58 9.59
N ASP A 264 16.65 67.64 9.33
CA ASP A 264 17.92 67.85 8.63
C ASP A 264 18.12 66.72 7.61
N GLU A 265 18.94 66.95 6.58
CA GLU A 265 19.37 65.89 5.68
C GLU A 265 20.49 65.04 6.27
N GLY A 266 20.68 63.86 5.69
CA GLY A 266 21.80 62.98 5.98
C GLY A 266 21.41 61.73 6.77
N PRO A 267 22.40 60.92 7.20
CA PRO A 267 22.14 59.65 7.88
C PRO A 267 21.32 59.85 9.16
N LEU A 268 20.24 59.06 9.36
CA LEU A 268 19.36 59.24 10.51
C LEU A 268 20.09 59.09 11.85
N VAL A 269 21.14 58.27 11.89
CA VAL A 269 22.00 58.11 13.08
C VAL A 269 22.71 59.39 13.50
N LYS A 270 22.84 60.37 12.61
CA LYS A 270 23.46 61.66 12.88
C LYS A 270 22.45 62.75 13.25
N ILE A 271 21.14 62.48 13.18
CA ILE A 271 20.07 63.44 13.49
C ILE A 271 19.64 63.24 14.95
N PRO A 272 20.06 64.11 15.90
CA PRO A 272 19.92 63.85 17.33
C PRO A 272 18.47 63.70 17.79
N GLU A 273 17.56 64.53 17.28
CA GLU A 273 16.15 64.51 17.70
C GLU A 273 15.44 63.21 17.31
N VAL A 274 15.75 62.65 16.14
CA VAL A 274 15.25 61.35 15.70
C VAL A 274 15.82 60.25 16.60
N MET A 275 17.13 60.27 16.86
CA MET A 275 17.80 59.25 17.66
C MET A 275 17.40 59.25 19.14
N LYS A 276 17.10 60.41 19.73
CA LYS A 276 16.56 60.53 21.10
C LYS A 276 15.28 59.72 21.31
N GLN A 277 14.46 59.50 20.26
CA GLN A 277 13.23 58.72 20.35
C GLN A 277 13.43 57.22 20.24
N ARG A 278 14.52 56.76 19.63
CA ARG A 278 14.76 55.33 19.37
C ARG A 278 14.64 54.48 20.65
N PRO A 279 15.25 54.86 21.79
CA PRO A 279 15.12 54.09 23.03
C PRO A 279 13.66 53.97 23.50
N HIS A 280 12.83 54.99 23.32
CA HIS A 280 11.44 54.98 23.73
C HIS A 280 10.60 54.00 22.90
N ILE A 281 10.76 54.03 21.57
CA ILE A 281 10.08 53.10 20.65
C ILE A 281 10.51 51.66 20.95
N VAL A 282 11.83 51.43 21.07
CA VAL A 282 12.43 50.13 21.39
C VAL A 282 11.91 49.60 22.73
N ASN A 283 11.88 50.45 23.77
CA ASN A 283 11.39 50.07 25.09
C ASN A 283 9.90 49.71 25.06
N MET A 284 9.08 50.48 24.36
CA MET A 284 7.66 50.18 24.18
C MET A 284 7.48 48.80 23.53
N ILE A 285 8.15 48.54 22.41
CA ILE A 285 8.00 47.29 21.64
C ILE A 285 8.54 46.09 22.41
N TYR A 286 9.71 46.19 23.03
CA TYR A 286 10.37 45.04 23.63
C TYR A 286 9.93 44.76 25.07
N ARG A 287 9.63 45.79 25.86
CA ARG A 287 9.28 45.63 27.28
C ARG A 287 7.78 45.75 27.55
N ASN A 288 7.09 46.68 26.91
CA ASN A 288 5.69 46.99 27.26
C ASN A 288 4.66 46.23 26.42
N VAL A 289 5.04 45.85 25.19
CA VAL A 289 4.26 44.95 24.35
C VAL A 289 4.76 43.52 24.57
N GLY A 290 3.89 42.64 25.09
CA GLY A 290 4.19 41.24 25.38
C GLY A 290 3.98 40.32 24.17
N TYR A 291 4.53 39.11 24.22
CA TYR A 291 4.25 38.08 23.21
C TYR A 291 3.01 37.26 23.57
N THR A 292 2.13 37.03 22.60
CA THR A 292 0.93 36.19 22.76
C THR A 292 1.04 34.94 21.89
N SER A 293 0.78 33.77 22.46
CA SER A 293 0.76 32.50 21.72
C SER A 293 -0.38 32.45 20.71
N ILE A 294 -0.14 31.94 19.51
CA ILE A 294 -1.14 31.94 18.44
C ILE A 294 -1.53 30.53 17.99
N SER A 295 -2.74 30.42 17.44
CA SER A 295 -3.24 29.28 16.67
C SER A 295 -3.58 29.76 15.24
N SER A 296 -3.84 28.81 14.34
CA SER A 296 -4.29 29.11 12.97
C SER A 296 -5.62 29.84 12.89
N GLU A 297 -6.38 29.88 13.99
CA GLU A 297 -7.73 30.47 14.04
C GLU A 297 -7.73 31.90 14.60
N ASP A 298 -6.63 32.38 15.18
CA ASP A 298 -6.57 33.72 15.76
C ASP A 298 -6.53 34.83 14.70
N PHE A 299 -6.14 34.48 13.48
CA PHE A 299 -6.03 35.42 12.36
C PHE A 299 -7.12 35.19 11.30
N GLY A 300 -7.71 36.28 10.84
CA GLY A 300 -8.68 36.35 9.76
C GLY A 300 -8.10 36.99 8.50
N PHE A 301 -9.00 37.38 7.59
CA PHE A 301 -8.64 38.00 6.33
C PHE A 301 -9.48 39.25 6.16
N SER A 302 -8.81 40.37 5.91
CA SER A 302 -9.49 41.59 5.51
C SER A 302 -9.50 41.63 3.99
N LEU A 303 -10.66 41.29 3.41
CA LEU A 303 -10.87 41.32 1.97
C LEU A 303 -12.14 42.08 1.64
N SER A 304 -12.03 42.93 0.64
CA SER A 304 -13.15 43.62 0.01
C SER A 304 -14.17 42.64 -0.57
N PRO A 305 -15.43 43.06 -0.77
CA PRO A 305 -16.43 42.23 -1.46
C PRO A 305 -15.96 41.72 -2.83
N ALA A 306 -15.23 42.57 -3.58
CA ALA A 306 -14.64 42.20 -4.86
C ALA A 306 -13.54 41.12 -4.69
N GLY A 307 -12.65 41.28 -3.71
CA GLY A 307 -11.65 40.28 -3.35
C GLY A 307 -12.27 38.93 -3.02
N LYS A 308 -13.33 38.91 -2.18
CA LYS A 308 -14.07 37.68 -1.86
C LYS A 308 -14.65 37.01 -3.11
N LEU A 309 -15.29 37.76 -4.01
CA LEU A 309 -15.82 37.21 -5.26
C LEU A 309 -14.73 36.57 -6.13
N ILE A 310 -13.58 37.25 -6.27
CA ILE A 310 -12.44 36.74 -7.05
C ILE A 310 -11.85 35.49 -6.42
N THR A 311 -11.81 35.37 -5.08
CA THR A 311 -11.35 34.11 -4.44
C THR A 311 -12.17 32.90 -4.85
N LEU A 312 -13.48 33.06 -5.09
CA LEU A 312 -14.31 31.95 -5.58
C LEU A 312 -13.86 31.50 -6.97
N LYS A 313 -13.57 32.46 -7.85
CA LYS A 313 -13.11 32.20 -9.23
C LYS A 313 -11.70 31.60 -9.28
N VAL A 314 -10.82 32.05 -8.39
CA VAL A 314 -9.48 31.45 -8.25
C VAL A 314 -9.59 30.01 -7.75
N ALA A 315 -10.47 29.73 -6.79
CA ALA A 315 -10.70 28.37 -6.31
C ALA A 315 -11.26 27.45 -7.41
N GLU A 316 -12.25 27.92 -8.18
CA GLU A 316 -12.74 27.21 -9.37
C GLU A 316 -11.60 26.91 -10.36
N LYS A 317 -10.72 27.89 -10.62
CA LYS A 317 -9.58 27.69 -11.53
C LYS A 317 -8.58 26.67 -10.99
N PHE A 318 -8.31 26.67 -9.69
CA PHE A 318 -7.47 25.64 -9.08
C PHE A 318 -8.11 24.26 -9.17
N ASN A 319 -9.41 24.15 -8.92
CA ASN A 319 -10.15 22.90 -9.10
C ASN A 319 -10.07 22.37 -10.53
N GLN A 320 -10.17 23.25 -11.54
CA GLN A 320 -9.95 22.88 -12.93
C GLN A 320 -8.51 22.38 -13.17
N ASN A 321 -7.51 23.12 -12.69
CA ASN A 321 -6.11 22.74 -12.83
C ASN A 321 -5.79 21.39 -12.15
N PHE A 322 -6.40 21.11 -10.99
CA PHE A 322 -6.31 19.80 -10.32
C PHE A 322 -6.88 18.70 -11.21
N ARG A 323 -8.09 18.89 -11.74
CA ARG A 323 -8.73 17.90 -12.64
C ARG A 323 -7.87 17.62 -13.88
N GLU A 324 -7.32 18.66 -14.50
CA GLU A 324 -6.44 18.51 -15.67
C GLU A 324 -5.13 17.81 -15.32
N THR A 325 -4.52 18.14 -14.19
CA THR A 325 -3.26 17.53 -13.73
C THR A 325 -3.47 16.07 -13.36
N PHE A 326 -4.50 15.75 -12.58
CA PHE A 326 -4.88 14.38 -12.26
C PHE A 326 -5.27 13.58 -13.51
N GLY A 327 -5.92 14.23 -14.49
CA GLY A 327 -6.19 13.66 -15.80
C GLY A 327 -4.93 13.24 -16.54
N LYS A 328 -3.93 14.12 -16.63
CA LYS A 328 -2.63 13.83 -17.25
C LYS A 328 -1.90 12.69 -16.54
N MET A 329 -1.89 12.70 -15.20
CA MET A 329 -1.28 11.63 -14.40
C MET A 329 -1.97 10.29 -14.63
N ALA A 330 -3.30 10.24 -14.58
CA ALA A 330 -4.06 9.01 -14.83
C ALA A 330 -3.81 8.46 -16.25
N GLU A 331 -3.64 9.35 -17.24
CA GLU A 331 -3.30 9.00 -18.61
C GLU A 331 -1.87 8.43 -18.76
N GLU A 332 -0.89 9.01 -18.08
CA GLU A 332 0.48 8.46 -18.01
C GLU A 332 0.50 7.07 -17.37
N MET A 333 -0.26 6.89 -16.28
CA MET A 333 -0.46 5.58 -15.65
C MET A 333 -1.08 4.59 -16.64
N ARG A 334 -2.12 5.01 -17.38
CA ARG A 334 -2.78 4.18 -18.40
C ARG A 334 -1.80 3.73 -19.47
N LYS A 335 -0.99 4.63 -20.01
CA LYS A 335 0.04 4.32 -21.02
C LYS A 335 1.06 3.32 -20.50
N HIS A 336 1.57 3.53 -19.29
CA HIS A 336 2.52 2.63 -18.63
C HIS A 336 1.95 1.21 -18.52
N PHE A 337 0.77 1.07 -17.93
CA PHE A 337 0.15 -0.23 -17.73
C PHE A 337 -0.25 -0.88 -19.06
N THR A 338 -0.64 -0.10 -20.06
CA THR A 338 -0.94 -0.64 -21.40
C THR A 338 0.30 -1.26 -22.05
N SER A 339 1.44 -0.58 -21.96
CA SER A 339 2.72 -1.15 -22.41
C SER A 339 3.08 -2.41 -21.64
N LYS A 340 2.91 -2.39 -20.31
CA LYS A 340 3.20 -3.52 -19.43
C LYS A 340 2.34 -4.74 -19.76
N VAL A 341 1.02 -4.56 -19.87
CA VAL A 341 0.06 -5.62 -20.25
C VAL A 341 0.39 -6.20 -21.63
N GLY A 342 0.82 -5.35 -22.57
CA GLY A 342 1.27 -5.80 -23.89
C GLY A 342 2.43 -6.79 -23.80
N ARG A 343 3.42 -6.50 -22.95
CA ARG A 343 4.64 -7.31 -22.74
C ARG A 343 4.47 -8.49 -21.77
N THR A 344 3.34 -8.56 -21.05
CA THR A 344 3.05 -9.66 -20.13
C THR A 344 2.96 -11.00 -20.87
N THR A 345 3.64 -11.99 -20.32
CA THR A 345 3.66 -13.40 -20.75
C THR A 345 2.92 -14.26 -19.71
N PRO A 346 2.62 -15.53 -19.99
CA PRO A 346 2.05 -16.43 -18.98
C PRO A 346 2.84 -16.49 -17.67
N GLU A 347 4.16 -16.38 -17.73
CA GLU A 347 5.05 -16.53 -16.55
C GLU A 347 4.96 -15.36 -15.58
N ASN A 348 4.63 -14.15 -16.07
CA ASN A 348 4.59 -12.93 -15.26
C ASN A 348 3.18 -12.33 -15.10
N ILE A 349 2.13 -13.08 -15.48
CA ILE A 349 0.73 -12.65 -15.33
C ILE A 349 0.35 -12.40 -13.86
N GLY A 350 1.01 -13.10 -12.94
CA GLY A 350 0.79 -12.95 -11.51
C GLY A 350 1.16 -11.59 -10.96
N ASP A 351 2.32 -11.08 -11.36
CA ASP A 351 2.79 -9.75 -10.97
C ASP A 351 1.84 -8.68 -11.50
N LEU A 352 1.35 -8.84 -12.73
CA LEU A 352 0.36 -7.92 -13.32
C LEU A 352 -0.96 -7.92 -12.55
N LEU A 353 -1.46 -9.08 -12.14
CA LEU A 353 -2.70 -9.19 -11.35
C LEU A 353 -2.55 -8.58 -9.96
N PHE A 354 -1.43 -8.85 -9.29
CA PHE A 354 -1.11 -8.27 -7.99
C PHE A 354 -1.07 -6.74 -8.08
N GLU A 355 -0.39 -6.20 -9.08
CA GLU A 355 -0.34 -4.75 -9.29
C GLU A 355 -1.70 -4.16 -9.63
N GLN A 356 -2.51 -4.83 -10.47
CA GLN A 356 -3.87 -4.38 -10.79
C GLN A 356 -4.77 -4.34 -9.55
N GLU A 357 -4.72 -5.36 -8.69
CA GLU A 357 -5.46 -5.38 -7.43
C GLU A 357 -4.99 -4.27 -6.51
N LYS A 358 -3.67 -4.10 -6.34
CA LYS A 358 -3.10 -3.04 -5.50
C LYS A 358 -3.47 -1.65 -5.99
N MET A 359 -3.43 -1.42 -7.30
CA MET A 359 -3.85 -0.15 -7.91
C MET A 359 -5.33 0.12 -7.70
N THR A 360 -6.18 -0.90 -7.83
CA THR A 360 -7.62 -0.77 -7.61
C THR A 360 -7.92 -0.45 -6.14
N GLU A 361 -7.20 -1.07 -5.20
CA GLU A 361 -7.29 -0.79 -3.77
C GLU A 361 -6.87 0.66 -3.42
N LEU A 362 -5.77 1.15 -4.00
CA LEU A 362 -5.30 2.51 -3.73
C LEU A 362 -6.23 3.57 -4.34
N VAL A 363 -6.69 3.34 -5.57
CA VAL A 363 -7.60 4.26 -6.26
C VAL A 363 -8.97 4.32 -5.58
N SER A 364 -9.49 3.21 -5.03
CA SER A 364 -10.81 3.19 -4.39
C SER A 364 -10.89 4.06 -3.12
N LYS A 365 -9.74 4.36 -2.49
CA LYS A 365 -9.66 5.27 -1.32
C LYS A 365 -9.85 6.75 -1.71
N LEU A 366 -9.54 7.12 -2.96
CA LEU A 366 -9.68 8.49 -3.44
C LEU A 366 -11.13 9.00 -3.41
N PRO A 367 -12.11 8.35 -4.09
CA PRO A 367 -13.50 8.82 -4.07
C PRO A 367 -14.18 8.64 -2.71
N ALA A 368 -13.62 7.81 -1.81
CA ALA A 368 -14.12 7.61 -0.45
C ALA A 368 -13.71 8.73 0.53
N SER A 369 -12.80 9.60 0.13
CA SER A 369 -12.29 10.67 0.99
C SER A 369 -13.38 11.70 1.29
N LYS A 370 -13.55 12.04 2.58
CA LYS A 370 -14.56 12.99 3.06
C LYS A 370 -14.08 14.43 2.99
N THR A 371 -12.76 14.63 3.08
CA THR A 371 -12.13 15.95 3.04
C THR A 371 -11.05 16.02 1.97
N ARG A 372 -10.73 17.22 1.49
CA ARG A 372 -9.62 17.42 0.54
C ARG A 372 -8.27 17.02 1.13
N LYS A 373 -8.08 17.27 2.42
CA LYS A 373 -6.88 16.86 3.14
C LYS A 373 -6.71 15.33 3.09
N GLU A 374 -7.77 14.60 3.43
CA GLU A 374 -7.80 13.14 3.35
C GLU A 374 -7.58 12.64 1.90
N PHE A 375 -8.19 13.29 0.90
CA PHE A 375 -7.96 12.97 -0.51
C PHE A 375 -6.48 13.10 -0.88
N LEU A 376 -5.83 14.19 -0.49
CA LEU A 376 -4.42 14.44 -0.80
C LEU A 376 -3.48 13.50 -0.06
N GLU A 377 -3.83 13.11 1.18
CA GLU A 377 -3.11 12.07 1.93
C GLU A 377 -3.21 10.72 1.22
N ASN A 378 -4.41 10.31 0.81
CA ASN A 378 -4.63 9.09 0.02
C ASN A 378 -3.93 9.15 -1.35
N PHE A 379 -3.97 10.31 -2.01
CA PHE A 379 -3.27 10.55 -3.26
C PHE A 379 -1.75 10.45 -3.10
N LYS A 380 -1.19 10.95 -2.00
CA LYS A 380 0.23 10.82 -1.69
C LYS A 380 0.65 9.36 -1.53
N VAL A 381 -0.19 8.50 -0.96
CA VAL A 381 0.07 7.05 -0.89
C VAL A 381 0.09 6.43 -2.29
N LEU A 382 -0.90 6.76 -3.14
CA LEU A 382 -0.95 6.32 -4.54
C LEU A 382 0.30 6.79 -5.30
N GLN A 383 0.66 8.05 -5.15
CA GLN A 383 1.82 8.65 -5.78
C GLN A 383 3.12 7.98 -5.33
N THR A 384 3.29 7.73 -4.02
CA THR A 384 4.48 7.04 -3.48
C THR A 384 4.62 5.63 -4.04
N TYR A 385 3.51 4.92 -4.20
CA TYR A 385 3.49 3.61 -4.85
C TYR A 385 3.95 3.72 -6.32
N MET A 386 3.40 4.70 -7.05
CA MET A 386 3.69 4.91 -8.46
C MET A 386 5.06 5.52 -8.75
N ALA A 387 5.65 6.27 -7.82
CA ALA A 387 6.97 6.88 -7.97
C ALA A 387 8.09 5.86 -8.20
N LYS A 388 7.86 4.60 -7.80
CA LYS A 388 8.75 3.47 -8.11
C LYS A 388 8.76 3.08 -9.59
N GLN A 389 7.74 3.52 -10.35
CA GLN A 389 7.47 3.09 -11.72
C GLN A 389 7.41 4.26 -12.71
N LEU A 390 7.02 5.46 -12.25
CA LEU A 390 6.77 6.64 -13.06
C LEU A 390 7.25 7.91 -12.37
N THR A 391 7.82 8.82 -13.16
CA THR A 391 8.09 10.20 -12.76
C THR A 391 6.91 11.07 -13.18
N PHE A 392 6.11 11.54 -12.23
CA PHE A 392 5.03 12.47 -12.54
C PHE A 392 5.52 13.91 -12.50
N GLN A 393 5.25 14.67 -13.57
CA GLN A 393 5.39 16.11 -13.52
C GLN A 393 4.20 16.74 -12.78
N GLY A 394 4.43 17.80 -12.01
CA GLY A 394 3.37 18.61 -11.40
C GLY A 394 2.84 18.14 -10.04
N VAL A 395 3.50 17.19 -9.38
CA VAL A 395 3.15 16.79 -8.00
C VAL A 395 3.31 17.96 -7.03
N ASP A 396 4.47 18.64 -7.08
CA ASP A 396 4.74 19.78 -6.19
C ASP A 396 3.70 20.89 -6.40
N VAL A 397 3.21 21.03 -7.63
CA VAL A 397 2.12 21.95 -7.97
C VAL A 397 0.84 21.54 -7.24
N ILE A 398 0.46 20.26 -7.24
CA ILE A 398 -0.75 19.79 -6.53
C ILE A 398 -0.66 20.11 -5.03
N GLN A 399 0.47 19.81 -4.40
CA GLN A 399 0.61 20.01 -2.97
C GLN A 399 0.61 21.50 -2.59
N ASN A 400 1.34 22.34 -3.33
CA ASN A 400 1.34 23.79 -3.10
C ASN A 400 -0.06 24.40 -3.32
N ARG A 401 -0.78 23.97 -4.35
CA ARG A 401 -2.11 24.50 -4.69
C ARG A 401 -3.19 24.07 -3.68
N ALA A 402 -2.99 22.94 -3.01
CA ALA A 402 -3.94 22.46 -2.01
C ALA A 402 -4.00 23.39 -0.79
N GLU A 403 -2.85 23.89 -0.36
CA GLU A 403 -2.76 24.87 0.72
C GLU A 403 -3.47 26.18 0.33
N HIS A 404 -3.33 26.60 -0.93
CA HIS A 404 -4.02 27.78 -1.43
C HIS A 404 -5.54 27.59 -1.47
N LEU A 405 -6.03 26.42 -1.89
CA LEU A 405 -7.47 26.11 -1.86
C LEU A 405 -8.04 26.17 -0.45
N ASN A 406 -7.35 25.59 0.53
CA ASN A 406 -7.77 25.66 1.92
C ASN A 406 -7.82 27.12 2.43
N PHE A 407 -6.91 27.97 1.96
CA PHE A 407 -6.99 29.42 2.24
C PHE A 407 -8.22 30.07 1.63
N PHE A 408 -8.52 29.81 0.36
CA PHE A 408 -9.71 30.40 -0.27
C PHE A 408 -11.02 29.93 0.39
N GLU A 409 -11.07 28.70 0.91
CA GLU A 409 -12.26 28.19 1.63
C GLU A 409 -12.49 28.93 2.94
N GLN A 410 -11.40 29.21 3.67
CA GLN A 410 -11.49 29.98 4.91
C GLN A 410 -11.90 31.44 4.65
N ILE A 411 -11.59 32.00 3.48
CA ILE A 411 -12.00 33.36 3.10
C ILE A 411 -13.48 33.40 2.74
N SER A 412 -13.92 32.45 1.91
CA SER A 412 -15.28 32.48 1.38
C SER A 412 -16.32 32.13 2.43
N ASN A 413 -15.92 31.48 3.54
CA ASN A 413 -16.81 30.76 4.45
C ASN A 413 -17.77 29.82 3.69
N GLN A 414 -17.38 29.41 2.48
CA GLN A 414 -18.12 28.53 1.60
C GLN A 414 -17.24 27.34 1.26
N VAL A 415 -17.81 26.15 1.41
CA VAL A 415 -17.19 24.93 0.88
C VAL A 415 -17.29 25.02 -0.64
N PHE A 416 -16.16 25.11 -1.35
CA PHE A 416 -16.24 25.17 -2.81
C PHE A 416 -16.84 23.87 -3.34
N PRO A 417 -17.85 23.97 -4.22
CA PRO A 417 -18.71 22.85 -4.58
C PRO A 417 -18.01 21.80 -5.43
N THR A 418 -16.76 21.97 -5.85
CA THR A 418 -16.09 20.93 -6.64
C THR A 418 -15.96 19.67 -5.78
N PRO A 419 -16.73 18.61 -6.12
CA PRO A 419 -16.75 17.41 -5.32
C PRO A 419 -15.39 16.75 -5.45
N ILE A 420 -14.85 16.23 -4.35
CA ILE A 420 -13.68 15.33 -4.34
C ILE A 420 -13.83 14.20 -5.38
N LYS A 421 -15.07 13.83 -5.72
CA LYS A 421 -15.42 12.90 -6.79
C LYS A 421 -14.87 13.32 -8.17
N ASP A 422 -14.86 14.61 -8.50
CA ASP A 422 -14.34 15.11 -9.77
C ASP A 422 -12.82 14.98 -9.86
N TRP A 423 -12.12 15.16 -8.74
CA TRP A 423 -10.68 14.92 -8.65
C TRP A 423 -10.34 13.42 -8.73
N ALA A 424 -11.17 12.57 -8.13
CA ALA A 424 -11.02 11.12 -8.17
C ALA A 424 -11.36 10.52 -9.53
N HIS A 425 -12.23 11.16 -10.32
CA HIS A 425 -12.82 10.59 -11.53
C HIS A 425 -11.78 10.10 -12.56
N PRO A 426 -10.70 10.83 -12.89
CA PRO A 426 -9.68 10.33 -13.79
C PRO A 426 -9.04 9.02 -13.33
N PHE A 427 -8.78 8.89 -12.03
CA PHE A 427 -8.19 7.68 -11.46
C PHE A 427 -9.19 6.51 -11.44
N THR A 428 -10.46 6.76 -11.12
CA THR A 428 -11.51 5.75 -11.19
C THR A 428 -11.66 5.20 -12.61
N ASN A 429 -11.64 6.09 -13.62
CA ASN A 429 -11.68 5.68 -15.03
C ASN A 429 -10.44 4.88 -15.42
N PHE A 430 -9.26 5.29 -14.96
CA PHE A 430 -8.03 4.52 -15.13
C PHE A 430 -8.12 3.12 -14.51
N ALA A 431 -8.56 2.99 -13.26
CA ALA A 431 -8.66 1.69 -12.58
C ALA A 431 -9.63 0.73 -13.29
N ASN A 432 -10.78 1.25 -13.76
CA ASN A 432 -11.72 0.48 -14.57
C ASN A 432 -11.12 0.05 -15.91
N SER A 433 -10.40 0.96 -16.58
CA SER A 433 -9.72 0.66 -17.84
C SER A 433 -8.63 -0.39 -17.66
N LEU A 434 -7.85 -0.30 -16.57
CA LEU A 434 -6.83 -1.28 -16.21
C LEU A 434 -7.44 -2.66 -15.99
N LYS A 435 -8.53 -2.74 -15.22
CA LYS A 435 -9.26 -4.00 -14.98
C LYS A 435 -9.69 -4.64 -16.30
N ASN A 436 -10.29 -3.86 -17.21
CA ASN A 436 -10.72 -4.35 -18.52
C ASN A 436 -9.53 -4.83 -19.38
N LEU A 437 -8.43 -4.07 -19.36
CA LEU A 437 -7.24 -4.39 -20.13
C LEU A 437 -6.57 -5.68 -19.66
N VAL A 438 -6.45 -5.87 -18.34
CA VAL A 438 -5.93 -7.11 -17.74
C VAL A 438 -6.85 -8.29 -18.05
N ASN A 439 -8.17 -8.14 -17.94
CA ASN A 439 -9.13 -9.17 -18.30
C ASN A 439 -9.06 -9.58 -19.78
N SER A 440 -8.86 -8.61 -20.68
CA SER A 440 -8.66 -8.88 -22.10
C SER A 440 -7.39 -9.70 -22.34
N LYS A 441 -6.27 -9.31 -21.71
CA LYS A 441 -5.01 -10.06 -21.79
C LYS A 441 -5.14 -11.47 -21.23
N LEU A 442 -5.82 -11.64 -20.09
CA LEU A 442 -6.10 -12.96 -19.51
C LEU A 442 -6.88 -13.85 -20.48
N THR A 443 -7.89 -13.31 -21.16
CA THR A 443 -8.65 -14.04 -22.18
C THR A 443 -7.73 -14.49 -23.32
N VAL A 444 -6.87 -13.61 -23.83
CA VAL A 444 -5.92 -13.94 -24.90
C VAL A 444 -4.94 -15.03 -24.46
N LEU A 445 -4.34 -14.91 -23.28
CA LEU A 445 -3.41 -15.90 -22.75
C LEU A 445 -4.09 -17.25 -22.49
N ASN A 446 -5.33 -17.23 -21.97
CA ASN A 446 -6.14 -18.43 -21.80
C ASN A 446 -6.37 -19.15 -23.14
N ASN A 447 -6.78 -18.42 -24.17
CA ASN A 447 -7.00 -18.98 -25.50
C ASN A 447 -5.71 -19.55 -26.10
N GLN A 448 -4.57 -18.86 -25.91
CA GLN A 448 -3.25 -19.37 -26.35
C GLN A 448 -2.89 -20.68 -25.66
N ILE A 449 -3.09 -20.77 -24.34
CA ILE A 449 -2.80 -21.97 -23.57
C ILE A 449 -3.74 -23.11 -23.94
N GLN A 450 -5.03 -22.82 -24.09
CA GLN A 450 -6.01 -23.80 -24.53
C GLN A 450 -5.68 -24.33 -25.94
N ASN A 451 -5.27 -23.46 -26.87
CA ASN A 451 -4.79 -23.85 -28.18
C ASN A 451 -3.52 -24.71 -28.13
N ASN A 452 -2.56 -24.36 -27.26
CA ASN A 452 -1.35 -25.16 -27.08
C ASN A 452 -1.67 -26.53 -26.49
N CYS A 453 -2.54 -26.60 -25.48
CA CYS A 453 -3.06 -27.86 -24.92
C CYS A 453 -3.76 -28.70 -25.99
N ASN A 454 -4.61 -28.08 -26.82
CA ASN A 454 -5.31 -28.76 -27.92
C ASN A 454 -4.36 -29.26 -29.02
N LYS A 455 -3.23 -28.57 -29.27
CA LYS A 455 -2.18 -29.04 -30.19
C LYS A 455 -1.33 -30.16 -29.60
N MET A 456 -1.00 -30.07 -28.30
CA MET A 456 -0.21 -31.09 -27.61
C MET A 456 -1.01 -32.36 -27.35
N ALA A 457 -2.31 -32.27 -27.05
CA ALA A 457 -3.12 -33.43 -26.69
C ALA A 457 -3.08 -34.53 -27.78
N PRO A 458 -3.27 -34.25 -29.09
CA PRO A 458 -3.10 -35.24 -30.15
C PRO A 458 -1.67 -35.76 -30.31
N GLN A 459 -0.66 -34.91 -30.11
CA GLN A 459 0.75 -35.32 -30.22
C GLN A 459 1.12 -36.29 -29.09
N VAL A 460 0.74 -35.96 -27.86
CA VAL A 460 0.89 -36.82 -26.69
C VAL A 460 0.09 -38.11 -26.90
N THR A 461 -1.16 -38.02 -27.33
CA THR A 461 -2.01 -39.20 -27.60
C THR A 461 -1.44 -40.08 -28.71
N THR A 462 -0.91 -39.50 -29.79
CA THR A 462 -0.30 -40.23 -30.90
C THR A 462 1.01 -40.89 -30.48
N HIS A 463 1.93 -40.12 -29.86
CA HIS A 463 3.17 -40.66 -29.34
C HIS A 463 2.91 -41.82 -28.37
N PHE A 464 1.90 -41.66 -27.52
CA PHE A 464 1.45 -42.66 -26.59
C PHE A 464 0.87 -43.90 -27.28
N ARG A 465 -0.03 -43.72 -28.26
CA ARG A 465 -0.61 -44.81 -29.07
C ARG A 465 0.47 -45.58 -29.84
N THR A 466 1.47 -44.89 -30.39
CA THR A 466 2.62 -45.52 -31.04
C THR A 466 3.47 -46.32 -30.05
N LEU A 467 3.66 -45.82 -28.82
CA LEU A 467 4.34 -46.55 -27.76
C LEU A 467 3.59 -47.84 -27.40
N VAL A 468 2.28 -47.76 -27.25
CA VAL A 468 1.40 -48.91 -26.95
C VAL A 468 1.39 -49.93 -28.09
N GLN A 469 1.29 -49.48 -29.34
CA GLN A 469 1.28 -50.35 -30.53
C GLN A 469 2.63 -51.04 -30.79
N LYS A 470 3.77 -50.40 -30.46
CA LYS A 470 5.11 -51.00 -30.61
C LYS A 470 5.43 -52.05 -29.54
N THR A 471 4.67 -52.12 -28.45
CA THR A 471 4.84 -53.16 -27.43
C THR A 471 4.01 -54.40 -27.73
N GLU A 472 4.59 -55.34 -28.49
CA GLU A 472 4.09 -56.72 -28.59
C GLU A 472 4.22 -57.50 -27.27
N VAL A 473 3.29 -58.44 -27.12
CA VAL A 473 2.84 -59.22 -25.95
C VAL A 473 3.96 -60.00 -25.24
N LYS A 474 4.84 -59.31 -24.52
CA LYS A 474 5.69 -59.91 -23.48
C LYS A 474 5.55 -59.09 -22.20
N ILE A 475 5.15 -59.74 -21.10
CA ILE A 475 4.91 -59.13 -19.79
C ILE A 475 6.01 -58.15 -19.34
N PRO A 476 7.32 -58.41 -19.55
CA PRO A 476 8.38 -57.46 -19.19
C PRO A 476 8.30 -56.13 -19.96
N LYS A 477 7.85 -56.16 -21.22
CA LYS A 477 7.64 -54.95 -22.03
C LYS A 477 6.39 -54.19 -21.56
N MET A 478 5.32 -54.88 -21.17
CA MET A 478 4.13 -54.23 -20.61
C MET A 478 4.43 -53.57 -19.25
N GLU A 479 5.26 -54.18 -18.40
CA GLU A 479 5.73 -53.58 -17.16
C GLU A 479 6.68 -52.39 -17.39
N ALA A 480 7.46 -52.40 -18.48
CA ALA A 480 8.25 -51.23 -18.89
C ALA A 480 7.35 -50.09 -19.40
N THR A 481 6.33 -50.39 -20.19
CA THR A 481 5.32 -49.40 -20.62
C THR A 481 4.54 -48.85 -19.44
N LEU A 482 4.16 -49.69 -18.47
CA LEU A 482 3.52 -49.24 -17.23
C LEU A 482 4.43 -48.32 -16.43
N ARG A 483 5.73 -48.64 -16.30
CA ARG A 483 6.71 -47.75 -15.65
C ARG A 483 6.90 -46.43 -16.40
N ALA A 484 6.94 -46.45 -17.73
CA ALA A 484 7.00 -45.23 -18.54
C ALA A 484 5.73 -44.38 -18.40
N LEU A 485 4.57 -45.01 -18.33
CA LEU A 485 3.27 -44.39 -18.02
C LEU A 485 3.26 -43.74 -16.64
N THR A 486 3.72 -44.47 -15.62
CA THR A 486 3.84 -43.95 -14.26
C THR A 486 4.79 -42.77 -14.22
N HIS A 487 5.95 -42.86 -14.89
CA HIS A 487 6.92 -41.77 -14.98
C HIS A 487 6.38 -40.54 -15.74
N ALA A 488 5.67 -40.73 -16.85
CA ALA A 488 5.04 -39.63 -17.58
C ALA A 488 3.95 -38.94 -16.76
N ASN A 489 3.13 -39.72 -16.03
CA ASN A 489 2.12 -39.18 -15.12
C ASN A 489 2.78 -38.48 -13.91
N GLN A 490 3.89 -39.03 -13.40
CA GLN A 490 4.72 -38.41 -12.36
C GLN A 490 5.28 -37.06 -12.83
N LYS A 491 5.81 -37.00 -14.05
CA LYS A 491 6.36 -35.76 -14.65
C LYS A 491 5.27 -34.72 -14.92
N LEU A 492 4.08 -35.14 -15.36
CA LEU A 492 2.91 -34.27 -15.48
C LEU A 492 2.47 -33.74 -14.10
N LEU A 493 2.44 -34.61 -13.09
CA LEU A 493 2.16 -34.22 -11.70
C LEU A 493 3.25 -33.33 -11.12
N GLU A 494 4.52 -33.50 -11.48
CA GLU A 494 5.62 -32.60 -11.11
C GLU A 494 5.49 -31.25 -11.81
N MET A 495 5.10 -31.22 -13.08
CA MET A 495 4.78 -29.96 -13.78
C MET A 495 3.59 -29.25 -13.12
N LEU A 496 2.52 -29.98 -12.81
CA LEU A 496 1.35 -29.45 -12.08
C LEU A 496 1.74 -28.98 -10.68
N ARG A 497 2.56 -29.75 -9.94
CA ARG A 497 3.11 -29.35 -8.65
C ARG A 497 4.08 -28.19 -8.78
N SER A 498 4.80 -28.02 -9.88
CA SER A 498 5.69 -26.87 -10.11
C SER A 498 4.87 -25.60 -10.40
N LEU A 499 3.73 -25.74 -11.09
CA LEU A 499 2.73 -24.70 -11.26
C LEU A 499 2.07 -24.35 -9.92
N GLU A 500 1.69 -25.36 -9.13
CA GLU A 500 1.10 -25.22 -7.80
C GLU A 500 2.10 -24.65 -6.77
N ASN A 501 3.37 -25.01 -6.90
CA ASN A 501 4.47 -24.46 -6.13
C ASN A 501 5.04 -23.17 -6.70
N SER A 502 4.56 -22.72 -7.87
CA SER A 502 4.98 -21.44 -8.42
C SER A 502 4.64 -20.37 -7.40
N LYS A 503 5.56 -19.42 -7.25
CA LYS A 503 5.39 -18.31 -6.32
C LYS A 503 4.03 -17.63 -6.54
N PHE A 504 3.58 -17.55 -7.80
CA PHE A 504 2.26 -17.09 -8.20
C PHE A 504 1.10 -17.87 -7.55
N ILE A 505 1.01 -19.20 -7.70
CA ILE A 505 -0.11 -19.95 -7.09
C ILE A 505 -0.04 -19.92 -5.56
N LYS A 506 1.16 -19.96 -4.97
CA LYS A 506 1.34 -19.82 -3.52
C LYS A 506 0.93 -18.44 -2.99
N GLU A 507 1.26 -17.34 -3.67
CA GLU A 507 0.81 -15.99 -3.31
C GLU A 507 -0.67 -15.77 -3.61
N PHE A 508 -1.18 -16.32 -4.72
CA PHE A 508 -2.61 -16.29 -5.06
C PHE A 508 -3.44 -17.00 -3.99
N ILE A 509 -3.07 -18.24 -3.62
CA ILE A 509 -3.73 -18.99 -2.53
C ILE A 509 -3.58 -18.23 -1.21
N ARG A 510 -2.39 -17.76 -0.84
CA ARG A 510 -2.16 -17.03 0.42
C ARG A 510 -2.98 -15.74 0.52
N ASN A 511 -3.14 -15.00 -0.58
CA ASN A 511 -3.89 -13.73 -0.61
C ASN A 511 -5.40 -13.92 -0.72
N PHE A 512 -5.88 -15.03 -1.31
CA PHE A 512 -7.31 -15.34 -1.41
C PHE A 512 -7.85 -16.26 -0.31
N GLN A 513 -7.00 -16.99 0.43
CA GLN A 513 -7.41 -17.87 1.54
C GLN A 513 -8.28 -17.15 2.59
N PRO A 514 -7.97 -15.90 3.01
CA PRO A 514 -8.79 -15.18 3.97
C PRO A 514 -10.18 -14.81 3.41
N LYS A 515 -10.27 -14.47 2.12
CA LYS A 515 -11.53 -14.13 1.44
C LYS A 515 -12.41 -15.36 1.21
N LEU A 516 -11.81 -16.53 0.95
CA LEU A 516 -12.52 -17.81 0.83
C LEU A 516 -13.07 -18.31 2.17
N ARG A 517 -12.33 -18.13 3.28
CA ARG A 517 -12.82 -18.46 4.63
C ARG A 517 -14.03 -17.64 5.07
N ALA A 518 -14.23 -16.46 4.49
CA ALA A 518 -15.38 -15.59 4.79
C ALA A 518 -16.68 -16.02 4.08
N VAL A 519 -16.63 -16.89 3.06
CA VAL A 519 -17.81 -17.28 2.26
C VAL A 519 -18.44 -18.59 2.72
N ALA A 520 -17.70 -19.50 3.36
CA ALA A 520 -18.17 -20.58 4.23
C ALA A 520 -16.96 -21.43 4.65
N PRO A 521 -16.97 -22.08 5.83
CA PRO A 521 -15.91 -23.01 6.21
C PRO A 521 -16.07 -24.30 5.39
N ILE A 522 -15.33 -24.43 4.30
CA ILE A 522 -15.18 -25.72 3.58
C ILE A 522 -14.03 -26.49 4.26
N PRO A 523 -14.26 -27.73 4.74
CA PRO A 523 -13.19 -28.56 5.28
C PRO A 523 -12.21 -28.92 4.15
N VAL A 524 -10.93 -28.71 4.40
CA VAL A 524 -9.86 -29.18 3.50
C VAL A 524 -9.71 -30.69 3.71
N SER A 525 -10.52 -31.48 3.01
CA SER A 525 -10.30 -32.93 2.84
C SER A 525 -9.94 -33.23 1.38
N ASN A 526 -9.26 -34.36 1.16
CA ASN A 526 -8.61 -34.76 -0.10
C ASN A 526 -9.56 -35.08 -1.28
N ASP A 527 -10.81 -34.59 -1.27
CA ASP A 527 -11.86 -34.91 -2.24
C ASP A 527 -12.10 -33.78 -3.26
N TRP A 528 -11.04 -33.27 -3.90
CA TRP A 528 -11.16 -32.33 -5.03
C TRP A 528 -12.08 -32.83 -6.18
N PRO A 529 -12.21 -34.15 -6.47
CA PRO A 529 -13.14 -34.63 -7.49
C PRO A 529 -14.64 -34.46 -7.16
N ARG A 530 -15.03 -34.31 -5.88
CA ARG A 530 -16.43 -34.13 -5.47
C ARG A 530 -16.89 -32.67 -5.43
N LEU A 531 -15.95 -31.71 -5.38
CA LEU A 531 -16.27 -30.27 -5.32
C LEU A 531 -16.96 -29.74 -6.59
N ASN A 532 -16.99 -30.53 -7.67
CA ASN A 532 -17.46 -30.12 -8.99
C ASN A 532 -18.96 -30.39 -9.24
N GLN A 533 -19.66 -31.11 -8.34
CA GLN A 533 -21.07 -31.49 -8.54
C GLN A 533 -22.08 -30.70 -7.68
N ASP A 534 -21.68 -30.10 -6.55
CA ASP A 534 -22.66 -29.58 -5.57
C ASP A 534 -22.72 -28.05 -5.39
N ILE A 535 -21.97 -27.26 -6.16
CA ILE A 535 -22.01 -25.79 -6.03
C ILE A 535 -23.09 -25.20 -6.95
N LYS A 536 -24.34 -25.20 -6.49
CA LYS A 536 -25.39 -24.29 -7.00
C LYS A 536 -25.29 -22.96 -6.25
N LEU A 537 -24.47 -22.03 -6.73
CA LEU A 537 -24.46 -20.65 -6.23
C LEU A 537 -25.06 -19.70 -7.27
N SER A 538 -25.83 -18.75 -6.73
CA SER A 538 -26.56 -17.69 -7.43
C SER A 538 -25.71 -16.97 -8.49
N PRO A 539 -26.29 -16.61 -9.66
CA PRO A 539 -25.57 -15.97 -10.75
C PRO A 539 -25.33 -14.49 -10.46
N ASP A 540 -24.39 -14.17 -9.58
CA ASP A 540 -23.83 -12.82 -9.52
C ASP A 540 -22.81 -12.65 -10.66
N LYS A 541 -23.16 -11.80 -11.64
CA LYS A 541 -22.45 -11.59 -12.91
C LYS A 541 -21.14 -10.80 -12.77
N SER A 542 -20.64 -10.57 -11.55
CA SER A 542 -19.57 -9.59 -11.28
C SER A 542 -18.19 -10.16 -10.89
N ALA A 543 -18.02 -11.49 -10.79
CA ALA A 543 -16.76 -12.12 -10.35
C ALA A 543 -16.09 -13.04 -11.41
N PRO A 544 -15.24 -12.52 -12.32
CA PRO A 544 -14.54 -13.35 -13.31
C PRO A 544 -13.21 -14.01 -12.85
N SER A 545 -12.87 -14.06 -11.54
CA SER A 545 -11.47 -14.36 -11.13
C SER A 545 -11.16 -15.79 -10.71
N ILE A 546 -12.12 -16.60 -10.24
CA ILE A 546 -11.86 -17.98 -9.78
C ILE A 546 -12.29 -19.01 -10.83
N PHE A 547 -13.44 -18.80 -11.47
CA PHE A 547 -13.95 -19.72 -12.49
C PHE A 547 -13.07 -19.81 -13.74
N SER A 548 -12.32 -18.76 -14.07
CA SER A 548 -11.36 -18.74 -15.19
C SER A 548 -10.13 -19.61 -14.90
N VAL A 549 -9.64 -19.61 -13.66
CA VAL A 549 -8.54 -20.50 -13.20
C VAL A 549 -9.00 -21.95 -13.10
N VAL A 550 -10.23 -22.20 -12.64
CA VAL A 550 -10.81 -23.56 -12.62
C VAL A 550 -11.09 -24.07 -14.05
N ALA A 551 -11.54 -23.21 -14.96
CA ALA A 551 -11.68 -23.54 -16.37
C ALA A 551 -10.31 -23.83 -17.04
N TRP A 552 -9.25 -23.12 -16.63
CA TRP A 552 -7.86 -23.38 -17.04
C TRP A 552 -7.38 -24.79 -16.72
N LEU A 553 -7.83 -25.36 -15.61
CA LEU A 553 -7.42 -26.70 -15.16
C LEU A 553 -8.25 -27.83 -15.77
N ARG A 554 -9.40 -27.56 -16.41
CA ARG A 554 -10.27 -28.60 -17.00
C ARG A 554 -9.56 -29.46 -18.05
N PRO A 555 -8.82 -28.91 -19.03
CA PRO A 555 -8.12 -29.74 -20.02
C PRO A 555 -7.05 -30.64 -19.39
N LEU A 556 -6.34 -30.14 -18.37
CA LEU A 556 -5.34 -30.91 -17.63
C LEU A 556 -5.98 -32.03 -16.81
N ASN A 557 -7.15 -31.78 -16.22
CA ASN A 557 -7.94 -32.81 -15.54
C ASN A 557 -8.43 -33.88 -16.54
N SER A 558 -8.90 -33.50 -17.73
CA SER A 558 -9.31 -34.45 -18.77
C SER A 558 -8.13 -35.32 -19.26
N VAL A 559 -6.94 -34.75 -19.43
CA VAL A 559 -5.72 -35.51 -19.78
C VAL A 559 -5.31 -36.44 -18.63
N SER A 560 -5.39 -35.99 -17.38
CA SER A 560 -5.12 -36.82 -16.20
C SER A 560 -6.09 -38.00 -16.10
N GLN A 561 -7.39 -37.75 -16.25
CA GLN A 561 -8.43 -38.80 -16.25
C GLN A 561 -8.24 -39.82 -17.37
N PHE A 562 -7.85 -39.36 -18.57
CA PHE A 562 -7.50 -40.25 -19.68
C PHE A 562 -6.28 -41.13 -19.34
N LEU A 563 -5.22 -40.55 -18.77
CA LEU A 563 -4.03 -41.31 -18.35
C LEU A 563 -4.34 -42.33 -17.24
N ILE A 564 -5.20 -41.98 -16.28
CA ILE A 564 -5.66 -42.87 -15.20
C ILE A 564 -6.47 -44.04 -15.77
N ALA A 565 -7.43 -43.76 -16.66
CA ALA A 565 -8.23 -44.78 -17.33
C ALA A 565 -7.34 -45.76 -18.11
N GLU A 566 -6.31 -45.26 -18.78
CA GLU A 566 -5.45 -46.10 -19.60
C GLU A 566 -4.41 -46.87 -18.78
N GLN A 567 -3.91 -46.32 -17.67
CA GLN A 567 -3.15 -47.08 -16.67
C GLN A 567 -3.97 -48.24 -16.12
N SER A 568 -5.27 -48.02 -15.85
CA SER A 568 -6.19 -49.07 -15.40
C SER A 568 -6.38 -50.16 -16.46
N ASN A 569 -6.58 -49.78 -17.73
CA ASN A 569 -6.68 -50.73 -18.85
C ASN A 569 -5.42 -51.59 -19.01
N VAL A 570 -4.23 -50.99 -18.95
CA VAL A 570 -2.96 -51.74 -19.04
C VAL A 570 -2.78 -52.66 -17.84
N LYS A 571 -3.10 -52.20 -16.62
CA LYS A 571 -3.05 -53.02 -15.40
C LYS A 571 -3.98 -54.22 -15.48
N ASN A 572 -5.20 -54.03 -15.98
CA ASN A 572 -6.17 -55.10 -16.19
C ASN A 572 -5.66 -56.13 -17.21
N LYS A 573 -5.09 -55.69 -18.34
CA LYS A 573 -4.48 -56.61 -19.32
C LYS A 573 -3.31 -57.41 -18.74
N ILE A 574 -2.44 -56.78 -17.94
CA ILE A 574 -1.35 -57.48 -17.24
C ILE A 574 -1.92 -58.53 -16.28
N GLN A 575 -2.98 -58.18 -15.53
CA GLN A 575 -3.61 -59.11 -14.59
C GLN A 575 -4.27 -60.28 -15.30
N THR A 576 -4.96 -60.03 -16.42
CA THR A 576 -5.57 -61.09 -17.24
C THR A 576 -4.51 -62.06 -17.76
N GLU A 577 -3.36 -61.57 -18.22
CA GLU A 577 -2.28 -62.46 -18.69
C GLU A 577 -1.53 -63.16 -17.57
N LYS A 578 -1.36 -62.54 -16.39
CA LYS A 578 -0.86 -63.25 -15.20
C LYS A 578 -1.79 -64.39 -14.83
N ASN A 579 -3.09 -64.15 -14.76
CA ASN A 579 -4.09 -65.18 -14.47
C ASN A 579 -4.07 -66.30 -15.54
N ARG A 580 -3.82 -65.97 -16.81
CA ARG A 580 -3.67 -66.96 -17.90
C ARG A 580 -2.43 -67.82 -17.72
N LEU A 581 -1.30 -67.21 -17.35
CA LEU A 581 -0.05 -67.93 -17.07
C LEU A 581 -0.17 -68.81 -15.82
N ASP A 582 -0.78 -68.31 -14.74
CA ASP A 582 -0.99 -69.08 -13.51
C ASP A 582 -1.89 -70.31 -13.78
N ARG A 583 -2.90 -70.16 -14.64
CA ARG A 583 -3.74 -71.28 -15.10
C ARG A 583 -2.95 -72.31 -15.90
N LEU A 584 -2.11 -71.87 -16.84
CA LEU A 584 -1.24 -72.76 -17.62
C LEU A 584 -0.18 -73.45 -16.74
N GLU A 585 0.33 -72.76 -15.72
CA GLU A 585 1.27 -73.32 -14.75
C GLU A 585 0.58 -74.32 -13.81
N GLY A 586 -0.65 -74.06 -13.40
CA GLY A 586 -1.50 -75.00 -12.67
C GLY A 586 -1.80 -76.26 -13.48
N GLU A 587 -2.14 -76.12 -14.76
CA GLU A 587 -2.34 -77.25 -15.68
C GLU A 587 -1.04 -78.06 -15.88
N ARG A 588 0.11 -77.39 -15.96
CA ARG A 588 1.43 -78.04 -16.06
C ARG A 588 1.82 -78.78 -14.78
N LYS A 589 1.57 -78.20 -13.61
CA LYS A 589 1.80 -78.85 -12.30
C LYS A 589 0.87 -80.05 -12.10
N ALA A 590 -0.40 -79.94 -12.48
CA ALA A 590 -1.37 -81.05 -12.43
C ALA A 590 -0.98 -82.19 -13.38
N LYS A 591 -0.42 -81.89 -14.56
CA LYS A 591 0.10 -82.90 -15.49
C LYS A 591 1.32 -83.63 -14.92
N ILE A 592 2.27 -82.89 -14.34
CA ILE A 592 3.46 -83.48 -13.69
C ILE A 592 3.07 -84.35 -12.49
N GLU A 593 2.07 -83.93 -11.70
CA GLU A 593 1.60 -84.71 -10.54
C GLU A 593 0.86 -85.99 -10.96
N ARG A 594 0.08 -85.95 -12.05
CA ARG A 594 -0.53 -87.16 -12.64
C ARG A 594 0.53 -88.15 -13.15
N GLU A 595 1.60 -87.66 -13.77
CA GLU A 595 2.72 -88.50 -14.23
C GLU A 595 3.52 -89.08 -13.04
N ARG A 596 3.67 -88.32 -11.95
CA ARG A 596 4.32 -88.77 -10.70
C ARG A 596 3.51 -89.86 -10.00
N GLN A 597 2.19 -89.72 -9.91
CA GLN A 597 1.30 -90.73 -9.32
C GLN A 597 1.28 -92.02 -10.17
N GLN A 598 1.29 -91.93 -11.49
CA GLN A 598 1.39 -93.10 -12.36
C GLN A 598 2.75 -93.83 -12.24
N ARG A 599 3.85 -93.11 -12.00
CA ARG A 599 5.17 -93.72 -11.72
C ARG A 599 5.18 -94.46 -10.38
N LEU A 600 4.63 -93.85 -9.33
CA LEU A 600 4.55 -94.45 -8.00
C LEU A 600 3.67 -95.71 -7.96
N GLU A 601 2.55 -95.72 -8.71
CA GLU A 601 1.68 -96.90 -8.80
C GLU A 601 2.37 -98.06 -9.54
N LYS A 602 3.13 -97.76 -10.61
CA LYS A 602 3.95 -98.76 -11.32
C LYS A 602 5.09 -99.31 -10.45
N GLU A 603 5.72 -98.48 -9.62
CA GLU A 603 6.73 -98.92 -8.65
C GLU A 603 6.13 -99.78 -7.53
N ARG A 604 4.92 -99.47 -7.06
CA ARG A 604 4.20 -100.28 -6.05
C ARG A 604 3.92 -101.68 -6.58
N GLN A 605 3.38 -101.77 -7.81
CA GLN A 605 3.10 -103.05 -8.47
C GLN A 605 4.38 -103.88 -8.74
N ALA A 606 5.49 -103.22 -9.09
CA ALA A 606 6.78 -103.90 -9.29
C ALA A 606 7.39 -104.41 -7.97
N ARG A 607 7.22 -103.66 -6.86
CA ARG A 607 7.67 -104.10 -5.53
C ARG A 607 6.85 -105.27 -4.99
N GLU A 608 5.53 -105.24 -5.16
CA GLU A 608 4.66 -106.36 -4.77
C GLU A 608 4.98 -107.64 -5.55
N LYS A 609 5.26 -107.53 -6.85
CA LYS A 609 5.69 -108.67 -7.68
C LYS A 609 7.01 -109.27 -7.20
N LYS A 610 8.02 -108.43 -6.90
CA LYS A 610 9.30 -108.89 -6.34
C LYS A 610 9.13 -109.55 -4.97
N LEU A 611 8.27 -109.02 -4.11
CA LEU A 611 8.02 -109.59 -2.78
C LEU A 611 7.33 -110.98 -2.87
N ARG A 612 6.46 -111.16 -3.86
CA ARG A 612 5.80 -112.45 -4.13
C ARG A 612 6.79 -113.49 -4.65
N GLU A 613 7.65 -113.11 -5.59
CA GLU A 613 8.72 -113.97 -6.11
C GLU A 613 9.75 -114.35 -5.02
N GLU A 614 10.06 -113.43 -4.10
CA GLU A 614 10.98 -113.70 -2.99
C GLU A 614 10.36 -114.66 -1.94
N ARG A 615 9.07 -114.52 -1.64
CA ARG A 615 8.34 -115.47 -0.76
C ARG A 615 8.34 -116.87 -1.36
N GLU A 616 8.02 -117.01 -2.64
CA GLU A 616 8.04 -118.30 -3.34
C GLU A 616 9.44 -118.91 -3.40
N ARG A 617 10.49 -118.09 -3.55
CA ARG A 617 11.89 -118.55 -3.52
C ARG A 617 12.31 -119.03 -2.12
N ARG A 618 11.88 -118.34 -1.06
CA ARG A 618 12.14 -118.76 0.34
C ARG A 618 11.43 -120.07 0.65
N GLU A 619 10.17 -120.24 0.26
CA GLU A 619 9.42 -121.49 0.45
C GLU A 619 10.03 -122.67 -0.31
N ARG A 620 10.54 -122.44 -1.54
CA ARG A 620 11.27 -123.49 -2.29
C ARG A 620 12.55 -123.91 -1.59
N LEU A 621 13.34 -122.95 -1.12
CA LEU A 621 14.58 -123.20 -0.36
C LEU A 621 14.31 -123.91 0.97
N GLU A 622 13.23 -123.57 1.66
CA GLU A 622 12.83 -124.20 2.92
C GLU A 622 12.36 -125.64 2.72
N ARG A 623 11.55 -125.90 1.67
CA ARG A 623 11.18 -127.27 1.26
C ARG A 623 12.41 -128.10 0.87
N GLU A 624 13.39 -127.50 0.22
CA GLU A 624 14.64 -128.18 -0.16
C GLU A 624 15.51 -128.48 1.06
N ARG A 625 15.60 -127.55 2.04
CA ARG A 625 16.28 -127.78 3.32
C ARG A 625 15.61 -128.89 4.13
N LEU A 626 14.29 -128.90 4.20
CA LEU A 626 13.53 -129.95 4.87
C LEU A 626 13.71 -131.32 4.20
N LYS A 627 13.76 -131.36 2.86
CA LYS A 627 14.09 -132.60 2.12
C LYS A 627 15.50 -133.10 2.43
N LYS A 628 16.51 -132.21 2.39
CA LYS A 628 17.90 -132.56 2.72
C LYS A 628 18.04 -133.02 4.18
N LEU A 629 17.31 -132.40 5.11
CA LEU A 629 17.29 -132.80 6.53
C LEU A 629 16.63 -134.17 6.72
N ALA A 630 15.52 -134.44 6.05
CA ALA A 630 14.85 -135.73 6.07
C ALA A 630 15.73 -136.84 5.47
N GLU A 631 16.47 -136.53 4.41
CA GLU A 631 17.40 -137.46 3.77
C GLU A 631 18.64 -137.73 4.63
N GLN A 632 19.19 -136.71 5.29
CA GLN A 632 20.24 -136.88 6.29
C GLN A 632 19.78 -137.74 7.46
N GLN A 633 18.56 -137.53 7.97
CA GLN A 633 18.00 -138.38 9.03
C GLN A 633 17.78 -139.83 8.56
N ARG A 634 17.41 -140.04 7.29
CA ARG A 634 17.27 -141.38 6.70
C ARG A 634 18.62 -142.08 6.57
N GLN A 635 19.65 -141.37 6.10
CA GLN A 635 21.02 -141.88 6.02
C GLN A 635 21.63 -142.13 7.41
N GLU A 636 21.32 -141.29 8.40
CA GLU A 636 21.77 -141.48 9.78
C GLU A 636 21.08 -142.69 10.43
N LYS A 637 19.78 -142.89 10.18
CA LYS A 637 19.07 -144.12 10.59
C LYS A 637 19.65 -145.36 9.93
N GLU A 638 19.95 -145.33 8.63
CA GLU A 638 20.62 -146.44 7.94
C GLU A 638 22.03 -146.70 8.49
N ARG A 639 22.82 -145.66 8.78
CA ARG A 639 24.14 -145.79 9.41
C ARG A 639 24.05 -146.40 10.79
N LYS A 640 23.10 -145.95 11.62
CA LYS A 640 22.85 -146.53 12.96
C LYS A 640 22.37 -147.97 12.87
N GLN A 641 21.54 -148.32 11.88
CA GLN A 641 21.07 -149.67 11.66
C GLN A 641 22.19 -150.61 11.18
N LYS A 642 23.04 -150.16 10.26
CA LYS A 642 24.25 -150.88 9.85
C LYS A 642 25.23 -151.08 11.00
N GLN A 643 25.47 -150.05 11.82
CA GLN A 643 26.31 -150.15 13.02
C GLN A 643 25.72 -151.10 14.06
N LEU A 644 24.38 -151.13 14.21
CA LEU A 644 23.70 -152.08 15.10
C LEU A 644 23.81 -153.52 14.61
N GLU A 645 23.72 -153.76 13.29
CA GLU A 645 23.94 -155.08 12.69
C GLU A 645 25.41 -155.52 12.80
N GLU A 646 26.37 -154.61 12.60
CA GLU A 646 27.80 -154.87 12.81
C GLU A 646 28.11 -155.16 14.29
N ALA A 647 27.50 -154.41 15.22
CA ALA A 647 27.62 -154.65 16.65
C ALA A 647 27.05 -156.02 17.05
N LYS A 648 25.88 -156.40 16.50
CA LYS A 648 25.30 -157.74 16.70
C LYS A 648 26.16 -158.87 16.09
N ARG A 649 26.80 -158.63 14.94
CA ARG A 649 27.79 -159.56 14.37
C ARG A 649 29.01 -159.71 15.28
N ARG A 650 29.57 -158.61 15.77
CA ARG A 650 30.72 -158.61 16.71
C ARG A 650 30.36 -159.22 18.07
N GLU A 651 29.12 -159.06 18.54
CA GLU A 651 28.64 -159.67 19.79
C GLU A 651 28.41 -161.18 19.64
N ASN A 652 27.90 -161.64 18.49
CA ASN A 652 27.79 -163.07 18.19
C ASN A 652 29.16 -163.73 17.94
N GLU A 653 30.13 -163.01 17.39
CA GLU A 653 31.53 -163.47 17.27
C GLU A 653 32.23 -163.53 18.63
N LYS A 654 31.92 -162.60 19.56
CA LYS A 654 32.40 -162.64 20.95
C LYS A 654 31.73 -163.74 21.78
N LYS A 655 30.44 -164.06 21.56
CA LYS A 655 29.77 -165.20 22.21
C LYS A 655 30.27 -166.58 21.75
N LYS A 656 31.00 -166.66 20.63
CA LYS A 656 31.68 -167.90 20.16
C LYS A 656 33.11 -168.09 20.71
N ARG A 657 33.67 -167.14 21.46
CA ARG A 657 35.03 -167.22 22.04
C ARG A 657 35.08 -166.71 23.48
N GLY A 658 34.90 -167.63 24.44
CA GLY A 658 35.19 -167.46 25.88
C GLY A 658 34.01 -166.91 26.69
N GLY A 659 33.39 -167.61 27.64
CA GLY A 659 33.88 -168.73 28.45
C GLY A 659 34.80 -168.25 29.57
N GLY A 660 34.23 -168.02 30.76
CA GLY A 660 34.93 -167.68 32.01
C GLY A 660 35.33 -166.21 32.10
N GLY A 661 35.13 -165.49 33.20
CA GLY A 661 34.72 -165.83 34.55
C GLY A 661 35.23 -164.71 35.47
N TRP A 662 34.46 -164.42 36.51
CA TRP A 662 34.86 -163.75 37.75
C TRP A 662 35.20 -162.25 37.74
N GLY A 663 34.71 -161.57 38.78
CA GLY A 663 35.40 -160.40 39.33
C GLY A 663 34.50 -159.24 39.76
N SER A 664 33.96 -159.34 40.98
CA SER A 664 33.62 -158.24 41.88
C SER A 664 34.48 -156.98 41.69
N PHE A 665 33.86 -155.78 41.66
CA PHE A 665 34.26 -154.64 42.53
C PHE A 665 33.26 -153.47 42.40
N SER A 666 32.81 -152.98 43.54
CA SER A 666 32.02 -151.75 43.75
C SER A 666 32.89 -150.49 43.65
N PHE A 667 32.39 -149.40 43.06
CA PHE A 667 32.48 -148.04 43.64
C PHE A 667 31.55 -147.04 42.94
N SER A 668 31.18 -146.04 43.72
CA SER A 668 30.10 -145.05 43.60
C SER A 668 30.57 -143.65 43.17
N LEU A 669 29.60 -142.74 42.96
CA LEU A 669 29.67 -141.25 42.90
C LEU A 669 30.19 -140.62 41.57
N ASN A 670 29.74 -139.44 41.08
CA ASN A 670 28.75 -138.46 41.53
C ASN A 670 28.32 -137.53 40.38
N ILE A 671 27.21 -136.85 40.63
CA ILE A 671 26.46 -135.78 39.94
C ILE A 671 27.30 -134.55 39.53
N GLY A 672 26.85 -133.84 38.47
CA GLY A 672 27.26 -132.46 38.20
C GLY A 672 26.63 -131.74 37.00
N LYS A 673 25.33 -131.41 37.13
CA LYS A 673 24.52 -130.36 36.43
C LYS A 673 24.31 -130.40 34.91
#